data_AF-A0A1M5LL37-F1
#
_entry.id   AF-A0A1M5LL37-F1
#
_cell.length_a   1.000
_cell.length_b   1.000
_cell.length_c   1.000
_cell.angle_alpha   90.00
_cell.angle_beta   90.00
_cell.angle_gamma   90.00
#
_symmetry.space_group_name_H-M   'P 1'
#
loop_
_entity.id
_entity.type
_entity.pdbx_description
1 polymer ?
#
loop_
_entity_poly.entity_id
_entity_poly.type
_entity_poly.pdbx_seq_one_letter_code
_entity_poly.pdbx_strand_id
1 'polypeptide(L)'
;MKPKIQGKIAVILWLALNVLVLNFYGVAGSDILKFAVAVFLAAFIPGLLLVNVIAHDHYRGWYKLALALVVGIALDIFCYIAFAALQIKPFLYFFFALLVLRYISSSWLRKDVALCTRLLSKPLDKYEAGWLLLLMGLLVLTAKIYFSPNLLPGQGDIIYSVDYPWHIGNIAEILNHWPPQDPRLAGFPFHYHIFFYVLTAFFSYLTGISIPVLFFRLVVPFLLYLCMLGAYFAGSRWYGRKEIGLISAAVFLTAGTALLSHPYNIFLKNLFFSPTFLLASLVCLFFLIELKAYLKDEGSLFLLLILTGVLSGAKGSFFPVIFAGLALTCAYYMLGKDKSGLKKTVILCSGSLVIFFAVYFYIYGLTPGGEGIKLFPLEIVYNTHIYKVYEQIFKLDTVWMVIFFIPVYLLLFFSFRLLAYVDGIKELIKNKSLSPDRFFLAATILVSFIPAYLLSYRGTSQYYFLFVGYICLNLMASAYIYKTVKGEKGRTLRFIVMILLFISFADTIGMVNDTARINGKLAALSSKPLTEGLYEGLVFLRDHTEKDAVIAARRAFLLTPDNARFFYYSAFSERRILVEGWQYMSLERQKEAEKRYADMTLLYFTRDEKTAARIIHKYDVDYLIVDKKARQRLRFKGEGLLVKCFENSEVVIFKVIK
;
A
#
# COMPACT_ATOMS: atom_id res chain seq x y z
N MET A 1 -37.06 25.20 -8.82
CA MET A 1 -35.81 24.81 -9.52
C MET A 1 -34.82 24.29 -8.49
N LYS A 2 -34.32 23.05 -8.59
CA LYS A 2 -33.25 22.58 -7.69
C LYS A 2 -31.94 23.26 -8.11
N PRO A 3 -31.21 23.96 -7.22
CA PRO A 3 -29.94 24.58 -7.58
C PRO A 3 -28.97 23.48 -8.04
N LYS A 4 -28.56 23.52 -9.30
CA LYS A 4 -27.55 22.60 -9.84
C LYS A 4 -26.18 23.20 -9.55
N ILE A 5 -25.42 22.58 -8.66
CA ILE A 5 -24.03 22.97 -8.42
C ILE A 5 -23.24 22.70 -9.71
N GLN A 6 -22.59 23.73 -10.24
CA GLN A 6 -21.71 23.58 -11.39
C GLN A 6 -20.53 22.68 -11.01
N GLY A 7 -20.14 21.73 -11.89
CA GLY A 7 -19.06 20.78 -11.62
C GLY A 7 -17.76 21.47 -11.23
N LYS A 8 -17.41 22.57 -11.91
CA LYS A 8 -16.26 23.41 -11.59
C LYS A 8 -16.26 23.91 -10.14
N ILE A 9 -17.37 24.43 -9.63
CA ILE A 9 -17.46 24.97 -8.26
C ILE A 9 -17.26 23.85 -7.24
N ALA A 10 -17.91 22.71 -7.44
CA ALA A 10 -17.79 21.56 -6.54
C ALA A 10 -16.36 21.03 -6.44
N VAL A 11 -15.66 20.93 -7.58
CA VAL A 11 -14.25 20.50 -7.62
C VAL A 11 -13.35 21.53 -6.91
N ILE A 12 -13.56 22.83 -7.12
CA ILE A 12 -12.78 23.88 -6.45
C ILE A 12 -12.97 23.81 -4.93
N LEU A 13 -14.21 23.70 -4.46
CA LEU A 13 -14.50 23.59 -3.01
C LEU A 13 -13.87 22.34 -2.40
N TRP A 14 -13.90 21.22 -3.13
CA TRP A 14 -13.25 19.98 -2.70
C TRP A 14 -11.74 20.09 -2.60
N LEU A 15 -11.09 20.72 -3.59
CA LEU A 15 -9.66 20.97 -3.56
C LEU A 15 -9.30 21.93 -2.42
N ALA A 16 -10.05 23.01 -2.25
CA ALA A 16 -9.86 23.96 -1.15
C ALA A 16 -9.98 23.27 0.21
N LEU A 17 -10.98 22.40 0.40
CA LEU A 17 -11.13 21.63 1.63
C LEU A 17 -9.92 20.73 1.91
N ASN A 18 -9.40 20.03 0.89
CA ASN A 18 -8.19 19.21 1.06
C ASN A 18 -6.97 20.06 1.44
N VAL A 19 -6.78 21.21 0.80
CA VAL A 19 -5.69 22.15 1.14
C VAL A 19 -5.82 22.62 2.58
N LEU A 20 -7.03 23.02 3.01
CA LEU A 20 -7.28 23.46 4.38
C LEU A 20 -6.99 22.36 5.41
N VAL A 21 -7.46 21.13 5.15
CA VAL A 21 -7.21 19.99 6.05
C VAL A 21 -5.71 19.65 6.10
N LEU A 22 -5.00 19.64 4.97
CA LEU A 22 -3.56 19.37 4.95
C LEU A 22 -2.76 20.44 5.71
N ASN A 23 -3.08 21.73 5.52
CA ASN A 23 -2.47 22.81 6.29
C ASN A 23 -2.76 22.69 7.78
N PHE A 24 -4.01 22.37 8.15
CA PHE A 24 -4.39 22.13 9.55
C PHE A 24 -3.55 21.01 10.19
N TYR A 25 -3.21 19.97 9.43
CA TYR A 25 -2.35 18.85 9.87
C TYR A 25 -0.85 19.06 9.59
N GLY A 26 -0.41 20.33 9.46
CA GLY A 26 1.00 20.72 9.51
C GLY A 26 1.75 20.70 8.18
N VAL A 27 1.06 20.56 7.04
CA VAL A 27 1.71 20.57 5.71
C VAL A 27 1.80 21.99 5.20
N ALA A 28 3.01 22.45 4.86
CA ALA A 28 3.21 23.77 4.26
C ALA A 28 2.51 23.87 2.90
N GLY A 29 1.88 25.03 2.62
CA GLY A 29 1.25 25.28 1.31
C GLY A 29 2.20 25.14 0.12
N SER A 30 3.49 25.46 0.32
CA SER A 30 4.56 25.24 -0.67
C SER A 30 4.76 23.77 -1.01
N ASP A 31 4.71 22.87 -0.02
CA ASP A 31 4.86 21.42 -0.24
C ASP A 31 3.63 20.83 -0.91
N ILE A 32 2.42 21.30 -0.57
CA ILE A 32 1.19 20.93 -1.28
C ILE A 32 1.30 21.30 -2.76
N LEU A 33 1.75 22.52 -3.05
CA LEU A 33 1.93 23.00 -4.42
C LEU A 33 3.00 22.21 -5.18
N LYS A 34 4.18 22.02 -4.59
CA LYS A 34 5.27 21.22 -5.16
C LYS A 34 4.80 19.80 -5.49
N PHE A 35 4.08 19.16 -4.57
CA PHE A 35 3.56 17.81 -4.80
C PHE A 35 2.52 17.79 -5.92
N ALA A 36 1.57 18.72 -5.94
CA ALA A 36 0.56 18.81 -7.00
C ALA A 36 1.19 19.05 -8.38
N VAL A 37 2.20 19.92 -8.46
CA VAL A 37 2.96 20.19 -9.68
C VAL A 37 3.74 18.95 -10.12
N ALA A 38 4.41 18.26 -9.20
CA ALA A 38 5.14 17.03 -9.52
C ALA A 38 4.21 15.91 -10.01
N VAL A 39 3.07 15.69 -9.36
CA VAL A 39 2.05 14.74 -9.83
C VAL A 39 1.54 15.13 -11.22
N PHE A 40 1.32 16.41 -11.48
CA PHE A 40 0.84 16.87 -12.78
C PHE A 40 1.88 16.71 -13.90
N LEU A 41 3.11 17.16 -13.67
CA LEU A 41 4.16 17.17 -14.68
C LEU A 41 4.84 15.81 -14.89
N ALA A 42 5.03 15.05 -13.82
CA ALA A 42 5.76 13.78 -13.87
C ALA A 42 4.82 12.58 -14.07
N ALA A 43 3.70 12.51 -13.35
CA ALA A 43 2.78 11.39 -13.53
C ALA A 43 1.74 11.68 -14.63
N PHE A 44 0.94 12.74 -14.47
CA PHE A 44 -0.26 12.93 -15.29
C PHE A 44 0.03 13.21 -16.77
N ILE A 45 0.94 14.14 -17.09
CA ILE A 45 1.27 14.48 -18.48
C ILE A 45 1.91 13.30 -19.23
N PRO A 46 2.99 12.66 -18.73
CA PRO A 46 3.55 11.47 -19.35
C PRO A 46 2.55 10.32 -19.48
N GLY A 47 1.69 10.15 -18.47
CA GLY A 47 0.57 9.24 -18.52
C GLY A 47 -0.40 9.53 -19.66
N LEU A 48 -0.78 10.80 -19.85
CA LEU A 48 -1.62 11.22 -20.96
C LEU A 48 -0.95 10.97 -22.30
N LEU A 49 0.36 11.25 -22.40
CA LEU A 49 1.16 10.96 -23.60
C LEU A 49 1.05 9.47 -23.96
N LEU A 50 1.29 8.57 -23.01
CA LEU A 50 1.21 7.13 -23.22
C LEU A 50 -0.20 6.65 -23.58
N VAL A 51 -1.23 7.11 -22.86
CA VAL A 51 -2.63 6.76 -23.16
C VAL A 51 -3.05 7.26 -24.55
N ASN A 52 -2.57 8.45 -24.95
CA ASN A 52 -2.83 9.01 -26.28
C ASN A 52 -2.08 8.27 -27.40
N VAL A 53 -0.88 7.73 -27.12
CA VAL A 53 -0.14 6.90 -28.09
C VAL A 53 -0.83 5.55 -28.30
N ILE A 54 -1.34 4.93 -27.23
CA ILE A 54 -2.04 3.65 -27.33
C ILE A 54 -3.39 3.80 -28.04
N ALA A 55 -4.10 4.91 -27.80
CA ALA A 55 -5.30 5.35 -28.54
C ALA A 55 -6.40 4.28 -28.77
N HIS A 56 -7.04 3.81 -27.69
CA HIS A 56 -8.27 2.99 -27.78
C HIS A 56 -9.55 3.82 -27.56
N ASP A 57 -10.64 3.42 -28.21
CA ASP A 57 -11.94 4.12 -28.17
C ASP A 57 -12.58 4.17 -26.77
N HIS A 58 -12.31 3.18 -25.92
CA HIS A 58 -12.83 3.16 -24.55
C HIS A 58 -12.09 4.13 -23.61
N TYR A 59 -10.95 4.70 -24.02
CA TYR A 59 -10.20 5.72 -23.30
C TYR A 59 -10.84 7.10 -23.45
N ARG A 60 -11.96 7.31 -22.77
CA ARG A 60 -12.76 8.54 -22.86
C ARG A 60 -13.24 9.06 -21.51
N GLY A 61 -13.48 10.38 -21.46
CA GLY A 61 -14.05 11.06 -20.30
C GLY A 61 -13.11 11.04 -19.09
N TRP A 62 -13.69 11.05 -17.89
CA TRP A 62 -12.96 10.98 -16.62
C TRP A 62 -12.08 9.73 -16.49
N TYR A 63 -12.44 8.62 -17.13
CA TYR A 63 -11.65 7.40 -17.08
C TYR A 63 -10.30 7.53 -17.79
N LYS A 64 -10.26 8.22 -18.95
CA LYS A 64 -9.00 8.50 -19.65
C LYS A 64 -8.02 9.23 -18.73
N LEU A 65 -8.50 10.23 -18.00
CA LEU A 65 -7.68 11.05 -17.10
C LEU A 65 -7.20 10.22 -15.90
N ALA A 66 -8.07 9.38 -15.33
CA ALA A 66 -7.70 8.49 -14.24
C ALA A 66 -6.67 7.43 -14.67
N LEU A 67 -6.87 6.82 -15.84
CA LEU A 67 -5.94 5.85 -16.40
C LEU A 67 -4.59 6.48 -16.71
N ALA A 68 -4.57 7.67 -17.31
CA ALA A 68 -3.34 8.43 -17.56
C ALA A 68 -2.53 8.59 -16.28
N LEU A 69 -3.15 9.00 -15.17
CA LEU A 69 -2.44 9.16 -13.91
C LEU A 69 -1.85 7.85 -13.37
N VAL A 70 -2.57 6.73 -13.48
CA VAL A 70 -2.08 5.40 -13.06
C VAL A 70 -0.93 4.92 -13.94
N VAL A 71 -1.02 5.14 -15.25
CA VAL A 71 0.06 4.83 -16.21
C VAL A 71 1.28 5.71 -15.97
N GLY A 72 1.07 6.97 -15.63
CA GLY A 72 2.11 7.91 -15.20
C GLY A 72 2.87 7.41 -13.98
N ILE A 73 2.14 7.02 -12.92
CA ILE A 73 2.73 6.42 -11.72
C ILE A 73 3.55 5.17 -12.06
N ALA A 74 3.08 4.33 -12.98
CA ALA A 74 3.84 3.17 -13.43
C ALA A 74 5.16 3.60 -14.10
N LEU A 75 5.11 4.60 -14.98
CA LEU A 75 6.29 5.16 -15.64
C LEU A 75 7.26 5.76 -14.62
N ASP A 76 6.79 6.52 -13.64
CA ASP A 76 7.60 7.12 -12.57
C ASP A 76 8.40 6.04 -11.83
N ILE A 77 7.74 4.95 -11.45
CA ILE A 77 8.36 3.83 -10.75
C ILE A 77 9.45 3.18 -11.61
N PHE A 78 9.14 2.81 -12.85
CA PHE A 78 10.10 2.13 -13.73
C PHE A 78 11.27 3.04 -14.12
N CYS A 79 11.01 4.33 -14.39
CA CYS A 79 12.07 5.29 -14.71
C CYS A 79 12.98 5.53 -13.51
N TYR A 80 12.42 5.69 -12.30
CA TYR A 80 13.26 5.86 -11.12
C TYR A 80 14.14 4.63 -10.88
N ILE A 81 13.60 3.41 -10.99
CA ILE A 81 14.37 2.18 -10.87
C ILE A 81 15.49 2.12 -11.92
N ALA A 82 15.17 2.37 -13.20
CA ALA A 82 16.15 2.31 -14.28
C ALA A 82 17.27 3.34 -14.10
N PHE A 83 16.93 4.59 -13.78
CA PHE A 83 17.91 5.66 -13.62
C PHE A 83 18.72 5.51 -12.34
N ALA A 84 18.13 4.95 -11.27
CA ALA A 84 18.85 4.59 -10.06
C ALA A 84 19.84 3.44 -10.30
N ALA A 85 19.42 2.39 -11.01
CA ALA A 85 20.27 1.26 -11.37
C ALA A 85 21.45 1.66 -12.27
N LEU A 86 21.22 2.62 -13.18
CA LEU A 86 22.26 3.19 -14.04
C LEU A 86 23.06 4.32 -13.37
N GLN A 87 22.76 4.66 -12.11
CA GLN A 87 23.41 5.76 -11.36
C GLN A 87 23.33 7.14 -12.02
N ILE A 88 22.29 7.37 -12.82
CA ILE A 88 22.04 8.62 -13.58
C ILE A 88 20.74 9.32 -13.15
N LYS A 89 20.33 9.18 -11.87
CA LYS A 89 19.13 9.84 -11.31
C LYS A 89 18.96 11.33 -11.71
N PRO A 90 20.01 12.17 -11.80
CA PRO A 90 19.86 13.56 -12.25
C PRO A 90 19.23 13.73 -13.63
N PHE A 91 19.36 12.74 -14.53
CA PHE A 91 18.74 12.80 -15.86
C PHE A 91 17.22 12.64 -15.82
N LEU A 92 16.61 12.26 -14.68
CA LEU A 92 15.15 12.20 -14.53
C LEU A 92 14.51 13.54 -14.86
N TYR A 93 15.05 14.66 -14.35
CA TYR A 93 14.50 16.00 -14.63
C TYR A 93 14.46 16.30 -16.13
N PHE A 94 15.56 16.01 -16.83
CA PHE A 94 15.66 16.19 -18.27
C PHE A 94 14.68 15.29 -19.02
N PHE A 95 14.61 14.01 -18.66
CA PHE A 95 13.70 13.04 -19.27
C PHE A 95 12.23 13.47 -19.15
N PHE A 96 11.78 13.84 -17.94
CA PHE A 96 10.40 14.30 -17.73
C PHE A 96 10.13 15.65 -18.41
N ALA A 97 11.10 16.56 -18.45
CA ALA A 97 10.97 17.79 -19.22
C ALA A 97 10.75 17.51 -20.71
N LEU A 98 11.47 16.55 -21.31
CA LEU A 98 11.27 16.15 -22.70
C LEU A 98 9.87 15.56 -22.93
N LEU A 99 9.34 14.74 -22.02
CA LEU A 99 7.98 14.20 -22.14
C LEU A 99 6.92 15.30 -22.08
N VAL A 100 7.10 16.29 -21.19
CA VAL A 100 6.22 17.46 -21.09
C VAL A 100 6.29 18.29 -22.37
N LEU A 101 7.48 18.60 -22.88
CA LEU A 101 7.67 19.31 -24.14
C LEU A 101 7.05 18.55 -25.32
N ARG A 102 7.21 17.23 -25.36
CA ARG A 102 6.58 16.38 -26.37
C ARG A 102 5.06 16.42 -26.30
N TYR A 103 4.49 16.44 -25.11
CA TYR A 103 3.05 16.56 -24.92
C TYR A 103 2.53 17.94 -25.35
N ILE A 104 3.21 19.03 -24.93
CA ILE A 104 2.82 20.40 -25.27
C ILE A 104 2.89 20.66 -26.78
N SER A 105 3.91 20.11 -27.46
CA SER A 105 4.05 20.19 -28.93
C SER A 105 3.08 19.30 -29.70
N SER A 106 2.34 18.42 -29.04
CA SER A 106 1.40 17.52 -29.69
C SER A 106 0.02 18.17 -29.93
N SER A 107 -0.72 17.65 -30.91
CA SER A 107 -2.14 18.02 -31.11
C SER A 107 -3.05 17.52 -29.97
N TRP A 108 -2.55 16.65 -29.10
CA TRP A 108 -3.31 16.07 -27.99
C TRP A 108 -3.59 17.09 -26.89
N LEU A 109 -2.68 18.04 -26.64
CA LEU A 109 -2.90 19.09 -25.63
C LEU A 109 -4.24 19.81 -25.85
N ARG A 110 -4.51 20.24 -27.09
CA ARG A 110 -5.78 20.92 -27.43
C ARG A 110 -6.99 20.02 -27.19
N LYS A 111 -6.90 18.74 -27.57
CA LYS A 111 -7.97 17.75 -27.39
C LYS A 111 -8.26 17.46 -25.91
N ASP A 112 -7.20 17.31 -25.11
CA ASP A 112 -7.31 16.99 -23.69
C ASP A 112 -7.74 18.19 -22.84
N VAL A 113 -7.29 19.40 -23.18
CA VAL A 113 -7.82 20.64 -22.60
C VAL A 113 -9.31 20.80 -22.92
N ALA A 114 -9.71 20.59 -24.18
CA ALA A 114 -11.13 20.64 -24.57
C ALA A 114 -11.97 19.57 -23.84
N LEU A 115 -11.42 18.37 -23.64
CA LEU A 115 -12.04 17.32 -22.84
C LEU A 115 -12.26 17.77 -21.39
N CYS A 116 -11.22 18.27 -20.72
CA CYS A 116 -11.30 18.75 -19.34
C CYS A 116 -12.30 19.91 -19.19
N THR A 117 -12.26 20.90 -20.08
CA THR A 117 -13.20 22.03 -20.07
C THR A 117 -14.65 21.54 -20.22
N ARG A 118 -14.91 20.60 -21.15
CA ARG A 118 -16.25 20.03 -21.35
C ARG A 118 -16.74 19.21 -20.15
N LEU A 119 -15.85 18.52 -19.45
CA LEU A 119 -16.20 17.75 -18.26
C LEU A 119 -16.51 18.66 -17.06
N LEU A 120 -15.75 19.74 -16.89
CA LEU A 120 -15.91 20.69 -15.78
C LEU A 120 -17.07 21.69 -15.98
N SER A 121 -17.45 21.99 -17.22
CA SER A 121 -18.53 22.93 -17.54
C SER A 121 -19.92 22.37 -17.25
N LYS A 122 -20.07 21.05 -17.18
CA LYS A 122 -21.35 20.40 -16.90
C LYS A 122 -21.67 20.44 -15.41
N PRO A 123 -22.95 20.64 -15.03
CA PRO A 123 -23.37 20.42 -13.65
C PRO A 123 -23.14 18.95 -13.25
N LEU A 124 -22.81 18.72 -11.98
CA LEU A 124 -22.65 17.35 -11.48
C LEU A 124 -23.98 16.60 -11.63
N ASP A 125 -23.90 15.39 -12.19
CA ASP A 125 -25.03 14.47 -12.10
C ASP A 125 -25.13 13.88 -10.67
N LYS A 126 -26.25 13.20 -10.36
CA LYS A 126 -26.49 12.65 -9.02
C LYS A 126 -25.45 11.59 -8.59
N TYR A 127 -24.82 10.91 -9.54
CA TYR A 127 -23.80 9.89 -9.27
C TYR A 127 -22.45 10.54 -9.01
N GLU A 128 -22.13 11.61 -9.74
CA GLU A 128 -20.94 12.44 -9.51
C GLU A 128 -21.04 13.19 -8.18
N ALA A 129 -22.24 13.67 -7.81
CA ALA A 129 -22.49 14.23 -6.49
C ALA A 129 -22.36 13.17 -5.37
N GLY A 130 -22.95 11.99 -5.57
CA GLY A 130 -22.75 10.85 -4.65
C GLY A 130 -21.29 10.45 -4.53
N TRP A 131 -20.53 10.55 -5.62
CA TRP A 131 -19.10 10.29 -5.62
C TRP A 131 -18.31 11.30 -4.78
N LEU A 132 -18.63 12.59 -4.94
CA LEU A 132 -18.04 13.64 -4.14
C LEU A 132 -18.30 13.45 -2.64
N LEU A 133 -19.50 13.01 -2.26
CA LEU A 133 -19.83 12.70 -0.87
C LEU A 133 -18.97 11.54 -0.32
N LEU A 134 -18.71 10.51 -1.11
CA LEU A 134 -17.80 9.42 -0.71
C LEU A 134 -16.36 9.92 -0.55
N LEU A 135 -15.89 10.84 -1.41
CA LEU A 135 -14.58 11.46 -1.25
C LEU A 135 -14.49 12.29 0.03
N MET A 136 -15.54 13.06 0.37
CA MET A 136 -15.62 13.78 1.64
C MET A 136 -15.60 12.83 2.83
N GLY A 137 -16.33 11.71 2.76
CA GLY A 137 -16.27 10.64 3.77
C GLY A 137 -14.86 10.06 3.91
N LEU A 138 -14.16 9.81 2.79
CA LEU A 138 -12.78 9.35 2.80
C LEU A 138 -11.83 10.38 3.43
N LEU A 139 -12.00 11.68 3.18
CA LEU A 139 -11.20 12.72 3.82
C LEU A 139 -11.40 12.74 5.34
N VAL A 140 -12.65 12.65 5.80
CA VAL A 140 -12.97 12.56 7.23
C VAL A 140 -12.34 11.32 7.87
N LEU A 141 -12.44 10.17 7.21
CA LEU A 141 -11.78 8.94 7.67
C LEU A 141 -10.27 9.15 7.71
N THR A 142 -9.66 9.64 6.64
CA THR A 142 -8.20 9.89 6.57
C THR A 142 -7.74 10.83 7.68
N ALA A 143 -8.45 11.93 7.92
CA ALA A 143 -8.16 12.84 9.02
C ALA A 143 -8.21 12.13 10.38
N LYS A 144 -9.26 11.34 10.64
CA LYS A 144 -9.49 10.67 11.92
C LYS A 144 -8.55 9.50 12.20
N ILE A 145 -8.35 8.61 11.22
CA ILE A 145 -7.60 7.34 11.42
C ILE A 145 -6.15 7.40 10.96
N TYR A 146 -5.77 8.39 10.15
CA TYR A 146 -4.43 8.49 9.58
C TYR A 146 -3.70 9.79 9.93
N PHE A 147 -4.32 10.96 9.83
CA PHE A 147 -3.62 12.23 10.15
C PHE A 147 -3.53 12.50 11.64
N SER A 148 -4.68 12.52 12.33
CA SER A 148 -4.77 12.84 13.76
C SER A 148 -3.88 11.98 14.67
N PRO A 149 -3.76 10.65 14.48
CA PRO A 149 -2.90 9.84 15.36
C PRO A 149 -1.42 9.85 14.98
N ASN A 150 -1.07 10.42 13.82
CA ASN A 150 0.30 10.45 13.32
C ASN A 150 0.75 11.89 13.13
N LEU A 151 1.10 12.56 14.23
CA LEU A 151 1.74 13.88 14.20
C LEU A 151 2.96 13.84 13.29
N LEU A 152 3.29 14.96 12.64
CA LEU A 152 4.56 15.05 11.92
C LEU A 152 5.70 15.08 12.95
N PRO A 153 6.85 14.44 12.66
CA PRO A 153 7.99 14.46 13.57
C PRO A 153 8.42 15.90 13.92
N GLY A 154 8.72 16.13 15.20
CA GLY A 154 9.12 17.45 15.71
C GLY A 154 7.95 18.36 16.13
N GLN A 155 6.71 17.89 16.12
CA GLN A 155 5.52 18.61 16.61
C GLN A 155 5.03 18.11 17.98
N GLY A 156 5.93 17.50 18.76
CA GLY A 156 5.64 16.89 20.05
C GLY A 156 6.01 15.40 20.13
N ASP A 157 5.98 14.89 21.37
CA ASP A 157 6.31 13.50 21.68
C ASP A 157 5.27 12.54 21.09
N ILE A 158 5.73 11.54 20.34
CA ILE A 158 4.84 10.56 19.69
C ILE A 158 5.42 9.15 19.66
N ILE A 159 4.55 8.14 19.82
CA ILE A 159 4.86 6.75 19.50
C ILE A 159 4.13 6.35 18.24
N TYR A 160 4.91 6.12 17.19
CA TYR A 160 4.38 5.58 15.94
C TYR A 160 4.14 4.07 16.06
N SER A 161 3.14 3.58 15.31
CA SER A 161 3.11 2.15 14.97
C SER A 161 4.44 1.76 14.34
N VAL A 162 4.96 0.57 14.71
CA VAL A 162 6.27 0.07 14.25
C VAL A 162 6.43 0.10 12.73
N ASP A 163 5.34 -0.07 11.98
CA ASP A 163 5.41 -0.13 10.52
C ASP A 163 5.72 1.23 9.86
N TYR A 164 5.37 2.36 10.50
CA TYR A 164 5.60 3.68 9.90
C TYR A 164 7.08 4.07 9.80
N PRO A 165 7.87 4.09 10.89
CA PRO A 165 9.31 4.31 10.76
C PRO A 165 9.97 3.18 9.95
N TRP A 166 9.39 1.97 9.94
CA TRP A 166 9.85 0.91 9.04
C TRP A 166 9.72 1.31 7.56
N HIS A 167 8.57 1.85 7.15
CA HIS A 167 8.38 2.37 5.79
C HIS A 167 9.25 3.58 5.48
N ILE A 168 9.36 4.55 6.40
CA ILE A 168 10.15 5.78 6.21
C ILE A 168 11.63 5.43 5.97
N GLY A 169 12.22 4.55 6.79
CA GLY A 169 13.62 4.13 6.60
C GLY A 169 13.86 3.45 5.25
N ASN A 170 12.89 2.67 4.74
CA ASN A 170 13.02 2.03 3.42
C ASN A 170 12.92 3.05 2.27
N ILE A 171 12.09 4.07 2.42
CA ILE A 171 12.02 5.19 1.46
C ILE A 171 13.34 5.95 1.45
N ALA A 172 13.90 6.24 2.63
CA ALA A 172 15.17 6.93 2.79
C ALA A 172 16.33 6.16 2.16
N GLU A 173 16.38 4.84 2.34
CA GLU A 173 17.38 4.00 1.71
C GLU A 173 17.28 4.07 0.18
N ILE A 174 16.09 3.91 -0.39
CA ILE A 174 15.89 3.96 -1.85
C ILE A 174 16.20 5.35 -2.42
N LEU A 175 15.88 6.40 -1.68
CA LEU A 175 16.18 7.78 -2.06
C LEU A 175 17.69 8.00 -2.21
N ASN A 176 18.48 7.45 -1.29
CA ASN A 176 19.90 7.72 -1.18
C ASN A 176 20.80 6.68 -1.87
N HIS A 177 20.39 5.41 -1.92
CA HIS A 177 21.23 4.29 -2.32
C HIS A 177 20.53 3.38 -3.34
N TRP A 178 21.33 2.82 -4.25
CA TRP A 178 20.88 1.78 -5.17
C TRP A 178 22.04 0.82 -5.53
N PRO A 179 21.87 -0.51 -5.42
CA PRO A 179 20.71 -1.24 -4.89
C PRO A 179 20.51 -1.01 -3.37
N PRO A 180 19.27 -1.15 -2.85
CA PRO A 180 18.98 -0.85 -1.46
C PRO A 180 19.49 -1.93 -0.50
N GLN A 181 20.05 -1.49 0.63
CA GLN A 181 20.37 -2.32 1.79
C GLN A 181 19.30 -2.21 2.88
N ASP A 182 19.28 -3.14 3.82
CA ASP A 182 18.42 -2.99 4.98
C ASP A 182 19.00 -1.89 5.90
N PRO A 183 18.31 -0.74 6.07
CA PRO A 183 18.89 0.38 6.80
C PRO A 183 18.99 0.11 8.32
N ARG A 184 18.46 -1.03 8.79
CA ARG A 184 18.51 -1.44 10.20
C ARG A 184 19.57 -2.50 10.46
N LEU A 185 20.21 -3.01 9.41
CA LEU A 185 21.31 -3.96 9.50
C LEU A 185 22.29 -3.69 8.35
N ALA A 186 23.16 -2.69 8.56
CA ALA A 186 24.08 -2.20 7.55
C ALA A 186 24.88 -3.34 6.87
N GLY A 187 25.01 -3.28 5.54
CA GLY A 187 25.73 -4.28 4.74
C GLY A 187 24.88 -5.45 4.25
N PHE A 188 23.61 -5.56 4.63
CA PHE A 188 22.71 -6.62 4.14
C PHE A 188 21.76 -6.10 3.06
N PRO A 189 21.48 -6.86 1.99
CA PRO A 189 20.57 -6.42 0.93
C PRO A 189 19.12 -6.37 1.43
N PHE A 190 18.35 -5.38 0.95
CA PHE A 190 16.93 -5.26 1.28
C PHE A 190 16.06 -6.00 0.26
N HIS A 191 15.35 -7.03 0.73
CA HIS A 191 14.44 -7.83 -0.09
C HIS A 191 13.00 -7.66 0.36
N TYR A 192 12.26 -6.80 -0.33
CA TYR A 192 10.84 -6.55 -0.08
C TYR A 192 10.16 -5.96 -1.32
N HIS A 193 8.83 -5.93 -1.38
CA HIS A 193 8.09 -5.25 -2.45
C HIS A 193 8.32 -3.73 -2.39
N ILE A 194 9.21 -3.20 -3.23
CA ILE A 194 9.74 -1.83 -3.09
C ILE A 194 8.97 -0.74 -3.84
N PHE A 195 8.01 -1.06 -4.71
CA PHE A 195 7.51 -0.07 -5.69
C PHE A 195 6.80 1.13 -5.06
N PHE A 196 6.12 0.96 -3.93
CA PHE A 196 5.57 2.10 -3.18
C PHE A 196 6.68 3.02 -2.62
N TYR A 197 7.78 2.43 -2.14
CA TYR A 197 8.91 3.20 -1.60
C TYR A 197 9.65 3.94 -2.72
N VAL A 198 9.81 3.30 -3.87
CA VAL A 198 10.31 3.92 -5.10
C VAL A 198 9.46 5.12 -5.48
N LEU A 199 8.14 4.99 -5.54
CA LEU A 199 7.24 6.09 -5.88
C LEU A 199 7.38 7.27 -4.89
N THR A 200 7.48 6.97 -3.59
CA THR A 200 7.62 8.02 -2.57
C THR A 200 9.00 8.69 -2.63
N ALA A 201 10.07 7.91 -2.83
CA ALA A 201 11.42 8.42 -3.02
C ALA A 201 11.53 9.25 -4.31
N PHE A 202 10.84 8.86 -5.38
CA PHE A 202 10.74 9.64 -6.62
C PHE A 202 10.17 11.03 -6.36
N PHE A 203 9.04 11.13 -5.65
CA PHE A 203 8.47 12.43 -5.31
C PHE A 203 9.38 13.24 -4.39
N SER A 204 10.03 12.61 -3.41
CA SER A 204 10.99 13.29 -2.54
C SER A 204 12.18 13.85 -3.33
N TYR A 205 12.74 13.04 -4.23
CA TYR A 205 13.83 13.43 -5.11
C TYR A 205 13.44 14.62 -5.99
N LEU A 206 12.30 14.57 -6.67
CA LEU A 206 11.88 15.65 -7.58
C LEU A 206 11.53 16.96 -6.87
N THR A 207 10.95 16.89 -5.68
CA THR A 207 10.35 18.07 -5.01
C THR A 207 11.15 18.62 -3.84
N GLY A 208 12.05 17.81 -3.27
CA GLY A 208 12.72 18.09 -2.00
C GLY A 208 11.80 18.06 -0.78
N ILE A 209 10.54 17.58 -0.92
CA ILE A 209 9.65 17.42 0.23
C ILE A 209 10.18 16.30 1.12
N SER A 210 10.16 16.53 2.44
CA SER A 210 10.62 15.53 3.41
C SER A 210 9.80 14.24 3.36
N ILE A 211 10.47 13.11 3.60
CA ILE A 211 9.84 11.78 3.55
C ILE A 211 8.65 11.68 4.52
N PRO A 212 8.72 12.17 5.78
CA PRO A 212 7.57 12.11 6.69
C PRO A 212 6.33 12.85 6.17
N VAL A 213 6.50 14.03 5.54
CA VAL A 213 5.38 14.78 4.95
C VAL A 213 4.78 14.02 3.77
N LEU A 214 5.62 13.50 2.87
CA LEU A 214 5.14 12.69 1.74
C LEU A 214 4.37 11.45 2.21
N PHE A 215 4.94 10.69 3.15
CA PHE A 215 4.36 9.45 3.63
C PHE A 215 3.06 9.70 4.40
N PHE A 216 3.09 10.54 5.44
CA PHE A 216 1.97 10.71 6.36
C PHE A 216 0.86 11.63 5.86
N ARG A 217 1.09 12.43 4.80
CA ARG A 217 0.14 13.49 4.40
C ARG A 217 -0.20 13.52 2.91
N LEU A 218 0.71 13.15 2.02
CA LEU A 218 0.53 13.40 0.59
C LEU A 218 0.29 12.13 -0.22
N VAL A 219 1.24 11.18 -0.21
CA VAL A 219 1.23 10.02 -1.11
C VAL A 219 0.12 9.03 -0.74
N VAL A 220 -0.03 8.67 0.53
CA VAL A 220 -1.07 7.69 0.94
C VAL A 220 -2.48 8.22 0.66
N PRO A 221 -2.87 9.44 1.05
CA PRO A 221 -4.18 10.00 0.69
C PRO A 221 -4.40 10.16 -0.82
N PHE A 222 -3.36 10.56 -1.55
CA PHE A 222 -3.40 10.61 -3.02
C PHE A 222 -3.74 9.25 -3.63
N LEU A 223 -3.05 8.19 -3.22
CA LEU A 223 -3.32 6.84 -3.70
C LEU A 223 -4.69 6.31 -3.23
N LEU A 224 -5.17 6.69 -2.04
CA LEU A 224 -6.52 6.36 -1.57
C LEU A 224 -7.59 6.96 -2.47
N TYR A 225 -7.47 8.23 -2.86
CA TYR A 225 -8.41 8.87 -3.79
C TYR A 225 -8.41 8.20 -5.16
N LEU A 226 -7.24 7.83 -5.68
CA LEU A 226 -7.15 7.09 -6.94
C LEU A 226 -7.70 5.68 -6.83
N CYS A 227 -7.47 4.99 -5.71
CA CYS A 227 -7.97 3.65 -5.47
C CYS A 227 -9.51 3.65 -5.45
N MET A 228 -10.08 4.63 -4.75
CA MET A 228 -11.51 4.92 -4.73
C MET A 228 -12.05 5.18 -6.14
N LEU A 229 -11.35 6.00 -6.94
CA LEU A 229 -11.73 6.27 -8.33
C LEU A 229 -11.65 4.99 -9.20
N GLY A 230 -10.65 4.15 -8.95
CA GLY A 230 -10.51 2.82 -9.56
C GLY A 230 -11.70 1.93 -9.25
N ALA A 231 -12.19 1.90 -8.00
CA ALA A 231 -13.36 1.13 -7.60
C ALA A 231 -14.62 1.61 -8.32
N TYR A 232 -14.80 2.93 -8.42
CA TYR A 232 -15.90 3.52 -9.18
C TYR A 232 -15.87 3.12 -10.67
N PHE A 233 -14.70 3.23 -11.32
CA PHE A 233 -14.58 2.87 -12.73
C PHE A 233 -14.65 1.38 -12.98
N ALA A 234 -14.13 0.55 -12.08
CA ALA A 234 -14.26 -0.90 -12.14
C ALA A 234 -15.74 -1.28 -12.16
N GLY A 235 -16.52 -0.84 -11.17
CA GLY A 235 -17.97 -1.09 -11.12
C GLY A 235 -18.71 -0.58 -12.35
N SER A 236 -18.48 0.68 -12.73
CA SER A 236 -19.24 1.30 -13.82
C SER A 236 -18.92 0.73 -15.20
N ARG A 237 -17.65 0.40 -15.48
CA ARG A 237 -17.24 -0.17 -16.76
C ARG A 237 -17.48 -1.67 -16.84
N TRP A 238 -17.40 -2.41 -15.74
CA TRP A 238 -17.70 -3.85 -15.78
C TRP A 238 -19.16 -4.12 -16.11
N TYR A 239 -20.06 -3.27 -15.63
CA TYR A 239 -21.49 -3.47 -15.79
C TYR A 239 -22.19 -2.42 -16.67
N GLY A 240 -21.43 -1.47 -17.23
CA GLY A 240 -21.95 -0.44 -18.14
C GLY A 240 -22.91 0.57 -17.49
N ARG A 241 -22.83 0.76 -16.16
CA ARG A 241 -23.78 1.58 -15.38
C ARG A 241 -23.09 2.40 -14.29
N LYS A 242 -23.27 3.72 -14.29
CA LYS A 242 -22.69 4.63 -13.28
C LYS A 242 -23.15 4.30 -11.86
N GLU A 243 -24.38 3.80 -11.71
CA GLU A 243 -24.97 3.34 -10.45
C GLU A 243 -24.12 2.27 -9.78
N ILE A 244 -23.69 1.28 -10.56
CA ILE A 244 -22.90 0.15 -10.06
C ILE A 244 -21.49 0.62 -9.71
N GLY A 245 -20.94 1.61 -10.43
CA GLY A 245 -19.71 2.29 -10.04
C GLY A 245 -19.81 2.94 -8.68
N LEU A 246 -20.88 3.72 -8.43
CA LEU A 246 -21.09 4.37 -7.14
C LEU A 246 -21.25 3.34 -6.00
N ILE A 247 -22.03 2.28 -6.22
CA ILE A 247 -22.19 1.18 -5.26
C ILE A 247 -20.84 0.50 -5.00
N SER A 248 -20.05 0.25 -6.05
CA SER A 248 -18.75 -0.42 -5.92
C SER A 248 -17.79 0.37 -5.06
N ALA A 249 -17.71 1.68 -5.30
CA ALA A 249 -16.85 2.53 -4.51
C ALA A 249 -17.36 2.70 -3.07
N ALA A 250 -18.69 2.76 -2.85
CA ALA A 250 -19.26 2.76 -1.51
C ALA A 250 -18.93 1.46 -0.76
N VAL A 251 -19.14 0.29 -1.38
CA VAL A 251 -18.81 -1.03 -0.80
C VAL A 251 -17.32 -1.12 -0.47
N PHE A 252 -16.46 -0.61 -1.36
CA PHE A 252 -15.02 -0.62 -1.17
C PHE A 252 -14.58 0.22 0.06
N LEU A 253 -15.25 1.35 0.30
CA LEU A 253 -14.95 2.26 1.41
C LEU A 253 -15.62 1.87 2.73
N THR A 254 -16.86 1.39 2.70
CA THR A 254 -17.72 1.36 3.89
C THR A 254 -18.18 -0.03 4.30
N ALA A 255 -18.10 -1.03 3.43
CA ALA A 255 -18.55 -2.39 3.76
C ALA A 255 -17.35 -3.27 4.16
N GLY A 256 -17.19 -3.53 5.45
CA GLY A 256 -16.16 -4.41 5.98
C GLY A 256 -16.42 -5.90 5.78
N THR A 257 -15.63 -6.73 6.49
CA THR A 257 -15.71 -8.19 6.58
C THR A 257 -16.72 -8.65 7.65
N ALA A 258 -17.62 -7.76 8.07
CA ALA A 258 -18.71 -7.96 9.04
C ALA A 258 -18.28 -8.24 10.51
N LEU A 259 -19.23 -7.97 11.42
CA LEU A 259 -19.07 -7.61 12.84
C LEU A 259 -18.37 -8.60 13.78
N LEU A 260 -17.94 -9.77 13.34
CA LEU A 260 -17.26 -10.75 14.20
C LEU A 260 -15.83 -11.10 13.74
N SER A 261 -15.32 -10.42 12.72
CA SER A 261 -13.91 -10.51 12.31
C SER A 261 -13.04 -9.61 13.20
N HIS A 262 -11.95 -10.14 13.78
CA HIS A 262 -10.89 -9.32 14.37
C HIS A 262 -9.59 -9.59 13.59
N PRO A 263 -8.88 -8.54 13.14
CA PRO A 263 -9.27 -7.13 13.24
C PRO A 263 -10.52 -6.80 12.39
N TYR A 264 -11.35 -5.90 12.90
CA TYR A 264 -12.54 -5.40 12.20
C TYR A 264 -12.14 -4.74 10.88
N ASN A 265 -12.97 -4.91 9.84
CA ASN A 265 -12.74 -4.46 8.47
C ASN A 265 -11.26 -4.52 8.06
N ILE A 266 -10.70 -5.72 8.12
CA ILE A 266 -9.27 -5.94 7.85
C ILE A 266 -8.85 -5.45 6.44
N PHE A 267 -9.77 -5.50 5.46
CA PHE A 267 -9.52 -5.01 4.11
C PHE A 267 -9.26 -3.50 4.08
N LEU A 268 -10.19 -2.70 4.63
CA LEU A 268 -10.04 -1.24 4.68
C LEU A 268 -8.87 -0.83 5.56
N LYS A 269 -8.68 -1.51 6.70
CA LYS A 269 -7.53 -1.28 7.60
C LYS A 269 -6.21 -1.36 6.81
N ASN A 270 -6.05 -2.39 5.97
CA ASN A 270 -4.84 -2.55 5.17
C ASN A 270 -4.67 -1.48 4.08
N LEU A 271 -5.75 -0.87 3.57
CA LEU A 271 -5.64 0.26 2.63
C LEU A 271 -4.98 1.49 3.27
N PHE A 272 -5.17 1.70 4.57
CA PHE A 272 -4.54 2.82 5.30
C PHE A 272 -3.14 2.49 5.79
N PHE A 273 -2.91 1.27 6.27
CA PHE A 273 -1.69 0.93 7.02
C PHE A 273 -0.67 0.11 6.24
N SER A 274 -1.04 -0.52 5.12
CA SER A 274 -0.12 -1.23 4.23
C SER A 274 -0.03 -0.50 2.89
N PRO A 275 0.87 0.49 2.74
CA PRO A 275 0.96 1.30 1.52
C PRO A 275 1.30 0.48 0.26
N THR A 276 2.03 -0.62 0.40
CA THR A 276 2.28 -1.59 -0.67
C THR A 276 1.00 -2.30 -1.14
N PHE A 277 0.10 -2.60 -0.21
CA PHE A 277 -1.22 -3.15 -0.50
C PHE A 277 -2.13 -2.12 -1.16
N LEU A 278 -2.08 -0.85 -0.72
CA LEU A 278 -2.83 0.24 -1.33
C LEU A 278 -2.45 0.43 -2.81
N LEU A 279 -1.14 0.52 -3.11
CA LEU A 279 -0.66 0.62 -4.49
C LEU A 279 -1.08 -0.59 -5.32
N ALA A 280 -0.93 -1.81 -4.80
CA ALA A 280 -1.35 -3.03 -5.50
C ALA A 280 -2.87 -3.08 -5.74
N SER A 281 -3.67 -2.65 -4.76
CA SER A 281 -5.14 -2.60 -4.89
C SER A 281 -5.60 -1.59 -5.93
N LEU A 282 -4.99 -0.39 -5.94
CA LEU A 282 -5.20 0.62 -6.98
C LEU A 282 -4.93 0.04 -8.36
N VAL A 283 -3.73 -0.51 -8.57
CA VAL A 283 -3.32 -1.02 -9.89
C VAL A 283 -4.16 -2.23 -10.30
N CYS A 284 -4.56 -3.07 -9.34
CA CYS A 284 -5.45 -4.21 -9.58
C CYS A 284 -6.81 -3.76 -10.14
N LEU A 285 -7.42 -2.71 -9.60
CA LEU A 285 -8.70 -2.19 -10.10
C LEU A 285 -8.61 -1.74 -11.56
N PHE A 286 -7.52 -1.07 -11.96
CA PHE A 286 -7.29 -0.66 -13.34
C PHE A 286 -6.91 -1.85 -14.24
N PHE A 287 -6.12 -2.79 -13.74
CA PHE A 287 -5.79 -4.05 -14.43
C PHE A 287 -7.07 -4.81 -14.77
N LEU A 288 -7.99 -4.93 -13.82
CA LEU A 288 -9.27 -5.59 -14.04
C LEU A 288 -10.03 -4.89 -15.20
N ILE A 289 -10.15 -3.55 -15.18
CA ILE A 289 -10.87 -2.81 -16.23
C ILE A 289 -10.27 -3.09 -17.62
N GLU A 290 -8.95 -3.01 -17.71
CA GLU A 290 -8.23 -3.20 -18.97
C GLU A 290 -8.22 -4.67 -19.41
N LEU A 291 -8.25 -5.61 -18.47
CA LEU A 291 -8.39 -7.03 -18.79
C LEU A 291 -9.72 -7.30 -19.46
N LYS A 292 -10.81 -6.72 -18.94
CA LYS A 292 -12.12 -6.84 -19.57
C LYS A 292 -12.11 -6.26 -20.99
N ALA A 293 -11.51 -5.10 -21.18
CA ALA A 293 -11.40 -4.47 -22.51
C ALA A 293 -10.57 -5.36 -23.46
N TYR A 294 -9.43 -5.87 -23.01
CA TYR A 294 -8.56 -6.75 -23.80
C TYR A 294 -9.25 -8.07 -24.18
N LEU A 295 -10.00 -8.69 -23.26
CA LEU A 295 -10.79 -9.88 -23.56
C LEU A 295 -11.92 -9.62 -24.57
N LYS A 296 -12.28 -8.35 -24.80
CA LYS A 296 -13.25 -7.90 -25.81
C LYS A 296 -12.59 -7.27 -27.05
N ASP A 297 -11.26 -7.36 -27.18
CA ASP A 297 -10.49 -6.79 -28.29
C ASP A 297 -10.54 -5.25 -28.36
N GLU A 298 -10.85 -4.61 -27.23
CA GLU A 298 -10.87 -3.15 -27.05
C GLU A 298 -9.66 -2.64 -26.25
N GLY A 299 -8.86 -3.53 -25.64
CA GLY A 299 -7.79 -3.18 -24.69
C GLY A 299 -6.37 -3.43 -25.20
N SER A 300 -5.39 -2.93 -24.45
CA SER A 300 -3.96 -3.02 -24.80
C SER A 300 -3.22 -4.08 -23.99
N LEU A 301 -2.59 -5.05 -24.68
CA LEU A 301 -1.67 -6.00 -24.05
C LEU A 301 -0.50 -5.28 -23.37
N PHE A 302 0.09 -4.28 -24.02
CA PHE A 302 1.21 -3.52 -23.50
C PHE A 302 0.88 -2.88 -22.14
N LEU A 303 -0.30 -2.27 -22.04
CA LEU A 303 -0.78 -1.69 -20.79
C LEU A 303 -0.96 -2.75 -19.69
N LEU A 304 -1.54 -3.90 -20.02
CA LEU A 304 -1.70 -5.00 -19.06
C LEU A 304 -0.35 -5.53 -18.56
N LEU A 305 0.67 -5.60 -19.42
CA LEU A 305 2.03 -5.99 -19.02
C LEU A 305 2.69 -4.96 -18.10
N ILE A 306 2.52 -3.65 -18.39
CA ILE A 306 2.97 -2.58 -17.48
C ILE A 306 2.31 -2.71 -16.11
N LEU A 307 0.98 -2.83 -16.08
CA LEU A 307 0.22 -2.97 -14.83
C LEU A 307 0.60 -4.25 -14.08
N THR A 308 0.89 -5.34 -14.79
CA THR A 308 1.43 -6.58 -14.21
C THR A 308 2.78 -6.34 -13.51
N GLY A 309 3.69 -5.62 -14.15
CA GLY A 309 4.98 -5.27 -13.56
C GLY A 309 4.82 -4.48 -12.27
N VAL A 310 3.95 -3.46 -12.27
CA VAL A 310 3.67 -2.66 -11.07
C VAL A 310 3.01 -3.50 -9.97
N LEU A 311 2.02 -4.34 -10.30
CA LEU A 311 1.39 -5.25 -9.33
C LEU A 311 2.42 -6.15 -8.64
N SER A 312 3.32 -6.72 -9.43
CA SER A 312 4.35 -7.65 -8.97
C SER A 312 5.32 -6.98 -7.98
N GLY A 313 5.74 -5.75 -8.27
CA GLY A 313 6.64 -4.99 -7.42
C GLY A 313 5.97 -4.23 -6.27
N ALA A 314 4.66 -3.98 -6.37
CA ALA A 314 3.86 -3.34 -5.32
C ALA A 314 3.52 -4.33 -4.20
N LYS A 315 3.06 -5.55 -4.55
CA LYS A 315 2.79 -6.61 -3.57
C LYS A 315 2.82 -7.98 -4.27
N GLY A 316 3.84 -8.77 -3.97
CA GLY A 316 4.10 -10.04 -4.70
C GLY A 316 3.04 -11.12 -4.52
N SER A 317 2.14 -11.00 -3.53
CA SER A 317 1.01 -11.91 -3.35
C SER A 317 -0.12 -11.69 -4.36
N PHE A 318 -0.15 -10.56 -5.08
CA PHE A 318 -1.27 -10.22 -5.96
C PHE A 318 -1.25 -11.03 -7.26
N PHE A 319 -0.11 -11.01 -7.93
CA PHE A 319 0.01 -11.59 -9.26
C PHE A 319 -0.23 -13.11 -9.30
N PRO A 320 0.28 -13.94 -8.38
CA PRO A 320 0.04 -15.38 -8.41
C PRO A 320 -1.46 -15.75 -8.45
N VAL A 321 -2.31 -14.99 -7.75
CA VAL A 321 -3.77 -15.19 -7.76
C VAL A 321 -4.37 -14.79 -9.11
N ILE A 322 -3.95 -13.64 -9.66
CA ILE A 322 -4.39 -13.17 -10.99
C ILE A 322 -3.98 -14.16 -12.07
N PHE A 323 -2.73 -14.65 -12.03
CA PHE A 323 -2.20 -15.65 -12.95
C PHE A 323 -3.02 -16.93 -12.91
N ALA A 324 -3.35 -17.44 -11.72
CA ALA A 324 -4.16 -18.65 -11.62
C ALA A 324 -5.59 -18.44 -12.17
N GLY A 325 -6.19 -17.26 -11.96
CA GLY A 325 -7.45 -16.88 -12.61
C GLY A 325 -7.35 -16.84 -14.14
N LEU A 326 -6.25 -16.29 -14.69
CA LEU A 326 -5.97 -16.29 -16.13
C LEU A 326 -5.75 -17.70 -16.66
N ALA A 327 -5.01 -18.55 -15.96
CA ALA A 327 -4.75 -19.93 -16.34
C ALA A 327 -6.04 -20.77 -16.39
N LEU A 328 -6.92 -20.62 -15.40
CA LEU A 328 -8.25 -21.23 -15.44
C LEU A 328 -9.10 -20.67 -16.60
N THR A 329 -8.94 -19.40 -16.94
CA THR A 329 -9.62 -18.81 -18.10
C THR A 329 -9.08 -19.36 -19.43
N CYS A 330 -7.77 -19.64 -19.53
CA CYS A 330 -7.21 -20.41 -20.65
C CYS A 330 -7.83 -21.80 -20.72
N ALA A 331 -7.91 -22.52 -19.59
CA ALA A 331 -8.54 -23.84 -19.53
C ALA A 331 -10.03 -23.76 -19.94
N TYR A 332 -10.75 -22.71 -19.55
CA TYR A 332 -12.12 -22.47 -19.98
C TYR A 332 -12.24 -22.39 -21.50
N TYR A 333 -11.38 -21.62 -22.18
CA TYR A 333 -11.35 -21.62 -23.64
C TYR A 333 -10.90 -22.97 -24.22
N MET A 334 -9.93 -23.66 -23.63
CA MET A 334 -9.45 -24.97 -24.10
C MET A 334 -10.49 -26.09 -23.98
N LEU A 335 -11.42 -25.99 -23.04
CA LEU A 335 -12.51 -26.95 -22.87
C LEU A 335 -13.82 -26.51 -23.56
N GLY A 336 -14.01 -25.21 -23.76
CA GLY A 336 -15.18 -24.64 -24.43
C GLY A 336 -15.22 -24.87 -25.95
N LYS A 337 -16.38 -24.67 -26.57
CA LYS A 337 -16.52 -24.72 -28.04
C LYS A 337 -15.90 -23.50 -28.73
N ASP A 338 -15.96 -22.35 -28.07
CA ASP A 338 -15.37 -21.10 -28.55
C ASP A 338 -13.89 -21.01 -28.15
N LYS A 339 -12.99 -20.99 -29.15
CA LYS A 339 -11.54 -20.82 -28.98
C LYS A 339 -11.04 -19.42 -29.30
N SER A 340 -11.92 -18.50 -29.70
CA SER A 340 -11.56 -17.19 -30.24
C SER A 340 -10.62 -16.39 -29.32
N GLY A 341 -10.82 -16.49 -28.01
CA GLY A 341 -9.99 -15.81 -27.02
C GLY A 341 -8.79 -16.59 -26.47
N LEU A 342 -8.58 -17.86 -26.88
CA LEU A 342 -7.52 -18.69 -26.30
C LEU A 342 -6.12 -18.09 -26.53
N LYS A 343 -5.79 -17.78 -27.79
CA LYS A 343 -4.46 -17.27 -28.17
C LYS A 343 -4.12 -15.99 -27.40
N LYS A 344 -5.05 -15.03 -27.34
CA LYS A 344 -4.82 -13.75 -26.67
C LYS A 344 -4.67 -13.90 -25.16
N THR A 345 -5.44 -14.80 -24.52
CA THR A 345 -5.32 -15.08 -23.09
C THR A 345 -4.03 -15.82 -22.77
N VAL A 346 -3.59 -16.75 -23.63
CA VAL A 346 -2.27 -17.41 -23.49
C VAL A 346 -1.13 -16.40 -23.59
N ILE A 347 -1.15 -15.50 -24.59
CA ILE A 347 -0.14 -14.46 -24.75
C ILE A 347 -0.08 -13.55 -23.50
N LEU A 348 -1.24 -13.12 -23.00
CA LEU A 348 -1.31 -12.32 -21.78
C LEU A 348 -0.76 -13.12 -20.58
N CYS A 349 -1.20 -14.36 -20.39
CA CYS A 349 -0.78 -15.22 -19.29
C CYS A 349 0.74 -15.43 -19.28
N SER A 350 1.32 -15.82 -20.43
CA SER A 350 2.75 -16.04 -20.59
C SER A 350 3.56 -14.75 -20.45
N GLY A 351 3.12 -13.67 -21.11
CA GLY A 351 3.81 -12.37 -21.02
C GLY A 351 3.80 -11.82 -19.60
N SER A 352 2.65 -11.88 -18.92
CA SER A 352 2.54 -11.47 -17.52
C SER A 352 3.39 -12.34 -16.59
N LEU A 353 3.49 -13.64 -16.84
CA LEU A 353 4.35 -14.54 -16.05
C LEU A 353 5.83 -14.19 -16.20
N VAL A 354 6.29 -13.87 -17.43
CA VAL A 354 7.66 -13.41 -17.69
C VAL A 354 7.94 -12.11 -16.94
N ILE A 355 7.02 -11.13 -17.01
CA ILE A 355 7.16 -9.85 -16.30
C ILE A 355 7.19 -10.06 -14.78
N PHE A 356 6.33 -10.91 -14.24
CA PHE A 356 6.33 -11.23 -12.82
C PHE A 356 7.67 -11.82 -12.38
N PHE A 357 8.19 -12.82 -13.09
CA PHE A 357 9.48 -13.41 -12.75
C PHE A 357 10.62 -12.40 -12.90
N ALA A 358 10.62 -11.57 -13.93
CA ALA A 358 11.61 -10.51 -14.08
C ALA A 358 11.61 -9.56 -12.87
N VAL A 359 10.44 -9.10 -12.43
CA VAL A 359 10.33 -8.23 -11.23
C VAL A 359 10.67 -8.98 -9.95
N TYR A 360 10.23 -10.23 -9.81
CA TYR A 360 10.49 -11.06 -8.64
C TYR A 360 11.99 -11.32 -8.47
N PHE A 361 12.68 -11.79 -9.51
CA PHE A 361 14.12 -12.01 -9.49
C PHE A 361 14.91 -10.71 -9.32
N TYR A 362 14.43 -9.60 -9.87
CA TYR A 362 15.06 -8.30 -9.65
C TYR A 362 15.04 -7.90 -8.17
N ILE A 363 13.92 -8.11 -7.47
CA ILE A 363 13.75 -7.71 -6.07
C ILE A 363 14.39 -8.70 -5.09
N TYR A 364 14.22 -9.99 -5.33
CA TYR A 364 14.56 -11.06 -4.38
C TYR A 364 15.82 -11.83 -4.75
N GLY A 365 16.31 -11.71 -5.99
CA GLY A 365 17.38 -12.57 -6.50
C GLY A 365 16.98 -14.06 -6.46
N LEU A 366 17.97 -14.93 -6.24
CA LEU A 366 17.78 -16.36 -5.97
C LEU A 366 17.64 -16.67 -4.47
N THR A 367 17.69 -15.65 -3.62
CA THR A 367 17.72 -15.82 -2.17
C THR A 367 16.28 -15.98 -1.67
N PRO A 368 15.97 -17.01 -0.85
CA PRO A 368 14.67 -17.12 -0.19
C PRO A 368 14.44 -15.91 0.73
N GLY A 369 13.70 -14.93 0.24
CA GLY A 369 13.40 -13.70 0.97
C GLY A 369 12.28 -13.88 1.99
N GLY A 370 12.57 -14.54 3.13
CA GLY A 370 11.64 -14.57 4.26
C GLY A 370 11.63 -15.88 5.04
N GLU A 371 10.90 -15.89 6.16
CA GLU A 371 10.48 -17.12 6.82
C GLU A 371 9.65 -17.96 5.82
N GLY A 372 9.82 -19.27 5.80
CA GLY A 372 9.10 -20.15 4.87
C GLY A 372 7.59 -20.11 5.09
N ILE A 373 6.81 -20.18 4.00
CA ILE A 373 5.37 -20.40 4.05
C ILE A 373 5.12 -21.78 4.67
N LYS A 374 4.24 -21.84 5.67
CA LYS A 374 3.87 -23.09 6.34
C LYS A 374 2.53 -23.60 5.81
N LEU A 375 2.38 -24.92 5.73
CA LEU A 375 1.07 -25.53 5.54
C LEU A 375 0.38 -25.59 6.91
N PHE A 376 -0.61 -24.72 7.14
CA PHE A 376 -1.41 -24.74 8.36
C PHE A 376 -2.84 -24.33 7.99
N PRO A 377 -3.68 -25.32 7.65
CA PRO A 377 -5.04 -25.05 7.21
C PRO A 377 -5.82 -24.26 8.27
N LEU A 378 -6.63 -23.31 7.80
CA LEU A 378 -7.56 -22.51 8.60
C LEU A 378 -6.92 -21.61 9.65
N GLU A 379 -5.61 -21.32 9.59
CA GLU A 379 -4.96 -20.38 10.53
C GLU A 379 -5.65 -19.02 10.61
N ILE A 380 -6.07 -18.50 9.45
CA ILE A 380 -6.86 -17.26 9.35
C ILE A 380 -8.10 -17.31 10.25
N VAL A 381 -8.75 -18.47 10.32
CA VAL A 381 -9.98 -18.67 11.08
C VAL A 381 -9.69 -18.65 12.57
N TYR A 382 -8.64 -19.36 13.01
CA TYR A 382 -8.25 -19.42 14.42
C TYR A 382 -7.86 -18.06 15.02
N ASN A 383 -7.35 -17.16 14.18
CA ASN A 383 -6.98 -15.81 14.60
C ASN A 383 -8.16 -14.84 14.72
N THR A 384 -9.38 -15.27 14.38
CA THR A 384 -10.57 -14.40 14.45
C THR A 384 -11.18 -14.38 15.85
N HIS A 385 -11.80 -13.25 16.23
CA HIS A 385 -12.48 -13.15 17.52
C HIS A 385 -13.68 -14.10 17.63
N ILE A 386 -14.43 -14.29 16.54
CA ILE A 386 -15.53 -15.24 16.51
C ILE A 386 -15.08 -16.67 16.82
N TYR A 387 -13.89 -17.06 16.35
CA TYR A 387 -13.32 -18.36 16.71
C TYR A 387 -13.00 -18.45 18.21
N LYS A 388 -12.40 -17.40 18.80
CA LYS A 388 -12.14 -17.38 20.25
C LYS A 388 -13.41 -17.51 21.09
N VAL A 389 -14.50 -16.87 20.66
CA VAL A 389 -15.81 -17.00 21.32
C VAL A 389 -16.37 -18.42 21.14
N TYR A 390 -16.28 -18.97 19.93
CA TYR A 390 -16.69 -20.34 19.65
C TYR A 390 -15.93 -21.36 20.52
N GLU A 391 -14.60 -21.22 20.60
CA GLU A 391 -13.72 -22.07 21.40
C GLU A 391 -14.11 -22.07 22.89
N GLN A 392 -14.45 -20.90 23.44
CA GLN A 392 -14.91 -20.75 24.83
C GLN A 392 -16.24 -21.44 25.11
N ILE A 393 -17.17 -21.44 24.15
CA ILE A 393 -18.54 -21.96 24.33
C ILE A 393 -18.58 -23.47 24.10
N PHE A 394 -18.02 -23.94 22.98
CA PHE A 394 -18.26 -25.30 22.49
C PHE A 394 -17.19 -26.31 22.91
N LYS A 395 -16.03 -25.85 23.41
CA LYS A 395 -14.81 -26.66 23.64
C LYS A 395 -14.33 -27.34 22.34
N LEU A 396 -13.02 -27.51 22.18
CA LEU A 396 -12.38 -27.80 20.88
C LEU A 396 -12.81 -29.14 20.24
N ASP A 397 -13.92 -29.15 19.49
CA ASP A 397 -14.31 -30.25 18.62
C ASP A 397 -14.19 -29.81 17.15
N THR A 398 -13.26 -30.47 16.44
CA THR A 398 -12.92 -30.13 15.05
C THR A 398 -14.07 -30.45 14.09
N VAL A 399 -14.92 -31.44 14.40
CA VAL A 399 -16.04 -31.84 13.55
C VAL A 399 -17.13 -30.77 13.60
N TRP A 400 -17.50 -30.32 14.79
CA TRP A 400 -18.48 -29.24 14.95
C TRP A 400 -18.00 -27.91 14.39
N MET A 401 -16.68 -27.65 14.44
CA MET A 401 -16.09 -26.47 13.83
C MET A 401 -16.33 -26.45 12.31
N VAL A 402 -16.10 -27.57 11.62
CA VAL A 402 -16.27 -27.66 10.16
C VAL A 402 -17.75 -27.61 9.76
N ILE A 403 -18.62 -28.32 10.47
CA ILE A 403 -20.04 -28.44 10.11
C ILE A 403 -20.84 -27.18 10.41
N PHE A 404 -20.63 -26.55 11.57
CA PHE A 404 -21.46 -25.42 12.01
C PHE A 404 -20.74 -24.08 11.94
N PHE A 405 -19.49 -24.03 12.39
CA PHE A 405 -18.81 -22.74 12.54
C PHE A 405 -18.31 -22.19 11.21
N ILE A 406 -17.68 -23.00 10.35
CA ILE A 406 -17.14 -22.54 9.06
C ILE A 406 -18.23 -21.88 8.17
N PRO A 407 -19.43 -22.48 7.96
CA PRO A 407 -20.47 -21.83 7.16
C PRO A 407 -20.91 -20.47 7.73
N VAL A 408 -21.06 -20.37 9.06
CA VAL A 408 -21.40 -19.12 9.74
C VAL A 408 -20.27 -18.10 9.60
N TYR A 409 -19.02 -18.52 9.80
CA TYR A 409 -17.83 -17.70 9.59
C TYR A 409 -17.77 -17.16 8.16
N LEU A 410 -17.97 -18.00 7.14
CA LEU A 410 -17.94 -17.58 5.74
C LEU A 410 -19.08 -16.60 5.43
N LEU A 411 -20.29 -16.87 5.92
CA LEU A 411 -21.43 -15.98 5.74
C LEU A 411 -21.18 -14.62 6.39
N LEU A 412 -20.57 -14.59 7.58
CA LEU A 412 -20.27 -13.33 8.26
C LEU A 412 -19.08 -12.63 7.61
N PHE A 413 -17.94 -13.31 7.44
CA PHE A 413 -16.71 -12.73 6.88
C PHE A 413 -16.92 -12.13 5.49
N PHE A 414 -17.68 -12.82 4.62
CA PHE A 414 -17.96 -12.37 3.26
C PHE A 414 -19.32 -11.67 3.12
N SER A 415 -20.21 -11.79 4.10
CA SER A 415 -21.49 -11.07 4.16
C SER A 415 -22.33 -11.26 2.88
N PHE A 416 -23.01 -10.21 2.41
CA PHE A 416 -23.80 -10.19 1.17
C PHE A 416 -22.99 -10.60 -0.07
N ARG A 417 -21.66 -10.57 0.00
CA ARG A 417 -20.80 -10.92 -1.13
C ARG A 417 -20.79 -12.41 -1.40
N LEU A 418 -20.92 -13.25 -0.37
CA LEU A 418 -21.07 -14.69 -0.56
C LEU A 418 -22.33 -14.98 -1.38
N LEU A 419 -23.43 -14.28 -1.10
CA LEU A 419 -24.68 -14.39 -1.87
C LEU A 419 -24.48 -13.94 -3.32
N ALA A 420 -23.74 -12.85 -3.54
CA ALA A 420 -23.41 -12.37 -4.88
C ALA A 420 -22.56 -13.38 -5.68
N TYR A 421 -21.59 -14.03 -5.03
CA TYR A 421 -20.79 -15.07 -5.65
C TYR A 421 -21.65 -16.26 -6.04
N VAL A 422 -22.47 -16.77 -5.12
CA VAL A 422 -23.40 -17.88 -5.38
C VAL A 422 -24.38 -17.54 -6.51
N ASP A 423 -24.94 -16.33 -6.53
CA ASP A 423 -25.81 -15.87 -7.62
C ASP A 423 -25.07 -15.83 -8.96
N GLY A 424 -23.83 -15.32 -8.98
CA GLY A 424 -22.97 -15.32 -10.16
C GLY A 424 -22.65 -16.72 -10.68
N ILE A 425 -22.37 -17.68 -9.79
CA ILE A 425 -22.16 -19.09 -10.16
C ILE A 425 -23.45 -19.75 -10.66
N LYS A 426 -24.62 -19.42 -10.08
CA LYS A 426 -25.90 -19.90 -10.61
C LYS A 426 -26.16 -19.37 -12.02
N GLU A 427 -25.87 -18.08 -12.27
CA GLU A 427 -25.95 -17.51 -13.61
C GLU A 427 -24.95 -18.19 -14.58
N LEU A 428 -23.74 -18.53 -14.10
CA LEU A 428 -22.72 -19.27 -14.84
C LEU A 428 -23.21 -20.67 -15.27
N ILE A 429 -23.82 -21.41 -14.36
CA ILE A 429 -24.29 -22.77 -14.64
C ILE A 429 -25.51 -22.76 -15.57
N LYS A 430 -26.42 -21.78 -15.41
CA LYS A 430 -27.62 -21.67 -16.24
C LYS A 430 -27.31 -21.26 -17.68
N ASN A 431 -26.40 -20.31 -17.86
CA ASN A 431 -26.02 -19.81 -19.18
C ASN A 431 -24.83 -20.64 -19.71
N LYS A 432 -25.10 -21.69 -20.51
CA LYS A 432 -24.10 -22.62 -21.08
C LYS A 432 -23.00 -21.94 -21.95
N SER A 433 -23.05 -20.63 -22.17
CA SER A 433 -21.96 -19.82 -22.73
C SER A 433 -21.74 -18.57 -21.87
N LEU A 434 -20.77 -18.61 -20.97
CA LEU A 434 -20.41 -17.45 -20.17
C LEU A 434 -19.43 -16.55 -20.92
N SER A 435 -19.53 -15.24 -20.72
CA SER A 435 -18.49 -14.33 -21.18
C SER A 435 -17.18 -14.58 -20.38
N PRO A 436 -16.03 -14.75 -21.07
CA PRO A 436 -14.75 -15.10 -20.44
C PRO A 436 -14.30 -14.18 -19.30
N ASP A 437 -14.67 -12.90 -19.36
CA ASP A 437 -14.38 -11.91 -18.30
C ASP A 437 -15.09 -12.23 -16.97
N ARG A 438 -16.32 -12.76 -17.01
CA ARG A 438 -17.05 -13.17 -15.80
C ARG A 438 -16.47 -14.47 -15.23
N PHE A 439 -16.00 -15.37 -16.09
CA PHE A 439 -15.36 -16.61 -15.66
C PHE A 439 -14.06 -16.29 -14.93
N PHE A 440 -13.25 -15.40 -15.50
CA PHE A 440 -12.03 -14.90 -14.88
C PHE A 440 -12.28 -14.35 -13.47
N LEU A 441 -13.30 -13.49 -13.27
CA LEU A 441 -13.63 -12.97 -11.95
C LEU A 441 -13.98 -14.10 -10.96
N ALA A 442 -14.84 -15.03 -11.37
CA ALA A 442 -15.24 -16.15 -10.51
C ALA A 442 -14.06 -17.07 -10.17
N ALA A 443 -13.22 -17.40 -11.16
CA ALA A 443 -12.02 -18.20 -10.99
C ALA A 443 -11.00 -17.53 -10.06
N THR A 444 -10.79 -16.21 -10.21
CA THR A 444 -9.86 -15.44 -9.36
C THR A 444 -10.33 -15.43 -7.89
N ILE A 445 -11.64 -15.28 -7.66
CA ILE A 445 -12.23 -15.38 -6.32
C ILE A 445 -11.99 -16.79 -5.76
N LEU A 446 -12.29 -17.84 -6.51
CA LEU A 446 -12.10 -19.21 -6.03
C LEU A 446 -10.64 -19.49 -5.66
N VAL A 447 -9.70 -19.15 -6.55
CA VAL A 447 -8.29 -19.46 -6.33
C VAL A 447 -7.69 -18.62 -5.20
N SER A 448 -8.17 -17.40 -4.95
CA SER A 448 -7.66 -16.60 -3.83
C SER A 448 -7.90 -17.24 -2.46
N PHE A 449 -8.96 -18.05 -2.32
CA PHE A 449 -9.32 -18.71 -1.07
C PHE A 449 -8.32 -19.83 -0.73
N ILE A 450 -7.81 -20.54 -1.73
CA ILE A 450 -6.95 -21.71 -1.52
C ILE A 450 -5.70 -21.36 -0.69
N PRO A 451 -4.80 -20.45 -1.13
CA PRO A 451 -3.61 -20.12 -0.36
C PRO A 451 -3.96 -19.41 0.95
N ALA A 452 -5.03 -18.63 0.99
CA ALA A 452 -5.45 -17.91 2.20
C ALA A 452 -5.87 -18.86 3.34
N TYR A 453 -6.60 -19.92 3.01
CA TYR A 453 -7.11 -20.87 4.00
C TYR A 453 -6.25 -22.12 4.15
N LEU A 454 -5.26 -22.36 3.29
CA LEU A 454 -4.36 -23.51 3.37
C LEU A 454 -3.00 -23.18 3.99
N LEU A 455 -2.52 -21.94 3.80
CA LEU A 455 -1.18 -21.52 4.17
C LEU A 455 -1.19 -20.65 5.43
N SER A 456 -0.08 -20.71 6.15
CA SER A 456 0.25 -19.83 7.26
C SER A 456 1.49 -19.03 6.95
N TYR A 457 1.42 -17.75 7.25
CA TYR A 457 2.56 -16.85 7.19
C TYR A 457 2.52 -15.88 8.36
N ARG A 458 3.69 -15.41 8.77
CA ARG A 458 3.86 -14.49 9.90
C ARG A 458 2.96 -13.25 9.77
N GLY A 459 2.34 -12.90 10.90
CA GLY A 459 1.43 -11.74 10.98
C GLY A 459 0.16 -11.90 10.15
N THR A 460 -0.29 -13.15 9.93
CA THR A 460 -1.46 -13.51 9.11
C THR A 460 -1.43 -12.95 7.69
N SER A 461 -0.24 -12.74 7.13
CA SER A 461 -0.08 -12.10 5.81
C SER A 461 -0.66 -12.91 4.64
N GLN A 462 -1.07 -14.17 4.86
CA GLN A 462 -1.81 -14.93 3.85
C GLN A 462 -3.15 -14.28 3.46
N TYR A 463 -3.69 -13.35 4.27
CA TYR A 463 -4.83 -12.49 3.89
C TYR A 463 -4.59 -11.73 2.58
N TYR A 464 -3.35 -11.38 2.23
CA TYR A 464 -3.09 -10.62 1.01
C TYR A 464 -3.38 -11.42 -0.27
N PHE A 465 -3.37 -12.75 -0.24
CA PHE A 465 -3.89 -13.55 -1.34
C PHE A 465 -5.41 -13.43 -1.43
N LEU A 466 -6.11 -13.55 -0.29
CA LEU A 466 -7.57 -13.44 -0.21
C LEU A 466 -8.08 -12.08 -0.71
N PHE A 467 -7.35 -11.00 -0.43
CA PHE A 467 -7.77 -9.66 -0.80
C PHE A 467 -7.84 -9.43 -2.31
N VAL A 468 -7.09 -10.16 -3.13
CA VAL A 468 -7.26 -10.12 -4.59
C VAL A 468 -8.65 -10.61 -5.00
N GLY A 469 -9.06 -11.77 -4.48
CA GLY A 469 -10.41 -12.27 -4.67
C GLY A 469 -11.45 -11.34 -4.03
N TYR A 470 -11.15 -10.73 -2.88
CA TYR A 470 -12.05 -9.78 -2.23
C TYR A 470 -12.34 -8.53 -3.09
N ILE A 471 -11.36 -8.02 -3.84
CA ILE A 471 -11.56 -6.94 -4.82
C ILE A 471 -12.52 -7.39 -5.93
N CYS A 472 -12.29 -8.57 -6.51
CA CYS A 472 -13.17 -9.14 -7.54
C CYS A 472 -14.59 -9.39 -7.01
N LEU A 473 -14.67 -9.85 -5.77
CA LEU A 473 -15.91 -10.17 -5.06
C LEU A 473 -16.70 -8.91 -4.73
N ASN A 474 -16.04 -7.82 -4.30
CA ASN A 474 -16.65 -6.49 -4.13
C ASN A 474 -17.29 -6.03 -5.45
N LEU A 475 -16.60 -6.21 -6.56
CA LEU A 475 -17.09 -5.83 -7.88
C LEU A 475 -18.36 -6.62 -8.26
N MET A 476 -18.34 -7.94 -8.10
CA MET A 476 -19.53 -8.79 -8.31
C MET A 476 -20.69 -8.43 -7.39
N ALA A 477 -20.39 -8.19 -6.11
CA ALA A 477 -21.39 -7.84 -5.12
C ALA A 477 -22.07 -6.49 -5.38
N SER A 478 -21.37 -5.57 -6.03
CA SER A 478 -21.91 -4.26 -6.40
C SER A 478 -23.06 -4.38 -7.41
N ALA A 479 -22.89 -5.24 -8.43
CA ALA A 479 -23.97 -5.53 -9.38
C ALA A 479 -25.12 -6.30 -8.72
N TYR A 480 -24.80 -7.21 -7.80
CA TYR A 480 -25.81 -7.96 -7.05
C TYR A 480 -26.67 -7.06 -6.14
N ILE A 481 -26.07 -6.11 -5.43
CA ILE A 481 -26.78 -5.09 -4.66
C ILE A 481 -27.70 -4.28 -5.57
N TYR A 482 -27.19 -3.83 -6.73
CA TYR A 482 -27.99 -3.08 -7.70
C TYR A 482 -29.26 -3.84 -8.14
N LYS A 483 -29.11 -5.10 -8.56
CA LYS A 483 -30.25 -5.96 -8.94
C LYS A 483 -31.24 -6.14 -7.78
N THR A 484 -30.72 -6.34 -6.58
CA THR A 484 -31.51 -6.55 -5.35
C THR A 484 -32.35 -5.33 -4.98
N VAL A 485 -31.74 -4.14 -5.04
CA VAL A 485 -32.42 -2.85 -4.79
C VAL A 485 -33.44 -2.53 -5.89
N LYS A 486 -33.15 -2.92 -7.14
CA LYS A 486 -34.03 -2.67 -8.29
C LYS A 486 -35.31 -3.51 -8.33
N GLY A 487 -35.43 -4.51 -7.46
CA GLY A 487 -36.64 -5.33 -7.43
C GLY A 487 -36.49 -6.73 -8.00
N GLU A 488 -35.35 -7.04 -8.61
CA GLU A 488 -35.13 -8.30 -9.32
C GLU A 488 -34.99 -9.52 -8.39
N LYS A 489 -34.85 -9.28 -7.09
CA LYS A 489 -34.80 -10.32 -6.05
C LYS A 489 -36.02 -10.20 -5.13
N GLY A 490 -36.49 -11.34 -4.63
CA GLY A 490 -37.63 -11.44 -3.72
C GLY A 490 -37.44 -10.64 -2.42
N ARG A 491 -38.55 -10.26 -1.78
CA ARG A 491 -38.56 -9.37 -0.59
C ARG A 491 -37.67 -9.89 0.54
N THR A 492 -37.73 -11.19 0.83
CA THR A 492 -36.92 -11.83 1.88
C THR A 492 -35.43 -11.70 1.61
N LEU A 493 -34.98 -11.99 0.38
CA LEU A 493 -33.57 -11.88 0.03
C LEU A 493 -33.07 -10.43 0.09
N ARG A 494 -33.91 -9.48 -0.34
CA ARG A 494 -33.60 -8.05 -0.19
C ARG A 494 -33.39 -7.67 1.27
N PHE A 495 -34.28 -8.12 2.15
CA PHE A 495 -34.16 -7.86 3.58
C PHE A 495 -32.86 -8.44 4.17
N ILE A 496 -32.52 -9.69 3.82
CA ILE A 496 -31.27 -10.34 4.24
C ILE A 496 -30.05 -9.55 3.76
N VAL A 497 -30.02 -9.15 2.48
CA VAL A 497 -28.91 -8.37 1.91
C VAL A 497 -28.76 -7.02 2.62
N MET A 498 -29.86 -6.35 2.96
CA MET A 498 -29.81 -5.09 3.71
C MET A 498 -29.25 -5.26 5.13
N ILE A 499 -29.62 -6.33 5.83
CA ILE A 499 -29.05 -6.67 7.14
C ILE A 499 -27.55 -6.92 7.02
N LEU A 500 -27.14 -7.77 6.08
CA LEU A 500 -25.73 -8.11 5.85
C LEU A 500 -24.90 -6.87 5.47
N LEU A 501 -25.46 -5.96 4.67
CA LEU A 501 -24.84 -4.69 4.34
C LEU A 501 -24.69 -3.79 5.58
N PHE A 502 -25.73 -3.70 6.43
CA PHE A 502 -25.69 -2.95 7.68
C PHE A 502 -24.63 -3.50 8.65
N ILE A 503 -24.54 -4.83 8.80
CA ILE A 503 -23.50 -5.49 9.61
C ILE A 503 -22.10 -5.18 9.07
N SER A 504 -21.93 -5.16 7.74
CA SER A 504 -20.66 -4.80 7.11
C SER A 504 -20.28 -3.34 7.36
N PHE A 505 -21.27 -2.44 7.42
CA PHE A 505 -21.04 -1.04 7.77
C PHE A 505 -20.65 -0.88 9.25
N ALA A 506 -21.35 -1.57 10.15
CA ALA A 506 -21.05 -1.55 11.58
C ALA A 506 -19.64 -2.10 11.88
N ASP A 507 -19.16 -3.09 11.13
CA ASP A 507 -17.77 -3.57 11.18
C ASP A 507 -16.74 -2.46 10.87
N THR A 508 -17.01 -1.61 9.88
CA THR A 508 -16.17 -0.44 9.58
C THR A 508 -16.15 0.56 10.73
N ILE A 509 -17.28 0.80 11.39
CA ILE A 509 -17.33 1.64 12.60
C ILE A 509 -16.52 1.00 13.73
N GLY A 510 -16.61 -0.33 13.89
CA GLY A 510 -15.78 -1.11 14.80
C GLY A 510 -14.29 -0.93 14.55
N MET A 511 -13.86 -0.97 13.28
CA MET A 511 -12.46 -0.71 12.88
C MET A 511 -12.00 0.70 13.26
N VAL A 512 -12.83 1.73 13.04
CA VAL A 512 -12.49 3.13 13.40
C VAL A 512 -12.32 3.25 14.92
N ASN A 513 -13.23 2.67 15.69
CA ASN A 513 -13.18 2.70 17.16
C ASN A 513 -11.99 1.89 17.71
N ASP A 514 -11.71 0.72 17.15
CA ASP A 514 -10.56 -0.10 17.53
C ASP A 514 -9.24 0.61 17.24
N THR A 515 -9.14 1.26 16.07
CA THR A 515 -7.97 2.07 15.72
C THR A 515 -7.77 3.22 16.70
N ALA A 516 -8.85 3.96 17.05
CA ALA A 516 -8.78 5.03 18.05
C ALA A 516 -8.34 4.49 19.42
N ARG A 517 -8.85 3.33 19.84
CA ARG A 517 -8.45 2.66 21.08
C ARG A 517 -6.98 2.25 21.09
N ILE A 518 -6.49 1.65 19.99
CA ILE A 518 -5.09 1.26 19.85
C ILE A 518 -4.18 2.49 19.92
N ASN A 519 -4.54 3.57 19.23
CA ASN A 519 -3.80 4.82 19.26
C ASN A 519 -3.78 5.44 20.67
N GLY A 520 -4.90 5.41 21.39
CA GLY A 520 -4.95 5.85 22.80
C GLY A 520 -4.03 5.03 23.71
N LYS A 521 -3.96 3.71 23.51
CA LYS A 521 -3.00 2.85 24.23
C LYS A 521 -1.55 3.17 23.88
N LEU A 522 -1.25 3.42 22.60
CA LEU A 522 0.09 3.82 22.16
C LEU A 522 0.50 5.17 22.77
N ALA A 523 -0.41 6.15 22.79
CA ALA A 523 -0.16 7.46 23.39
C ALA A 523 0.05 7.37 24.91
N ALA A 524 -0.60 6.43 25.60
CA ALA A 524 -0.41 6.21 27.03
C ALA A 524 0.94 5.57 27.38
N LEU A 525 1.66 5.01 26.42
CA LEU A 525 3.00 4.50 26.64
C LEU A 525 3.98 5.68 26.72
N SER A 526 4.50 5.95 27.91
CA SER A 526 5.44 7.06 28.13
C SER A 526 6.91 6.66 27.99
N SER A 527 7.20 5.37 27.88
CA SER A 527 8.55 4.89 28.18
C SER A 527 9.59 5.29 27.13
N LYS A 528 9.18 5.53 25.87
CA LYS A 528 10.08 5.55 24.70
C LYS A 528 9.55 6.31 23.44
N PRO A 529 8.97 7.51 23.54
CA PRO A 529 8.52 8.27 22.36
C PRO A 529 9.66 8.69 21.42
N LEU A 530 9.32 9.06 20.19
CA LEU A 530 10.11 9.98 19.39
C LEU A 530 9.82 11.36 19.93
N THR A 531 10.84 11.98 20.48
CA THR A 531 10.77 13.30 21.12
C THR A 531 11.32 14.35 20.18
N GLU A 532 11.05 15.62 20.47
CA GLU A 532 11.64 16.72 19.71
C GLU A 532 13.19 16.69 19.80
N GLY A 533 13.76 16.49 20.99
CA GLY A 533 15.21 16.42 21.17
C GLY A 533 15.86 15.22 20.47
N LEU A 534 15.23 14.04 20.48
CA LEU A 534 15.74 12.91 19.70
C LEU A 534 15.63 13.19 18.20
N TYR A 535 14.48 13.71 17.75
CA TYR A 535 14.27 14.00 16.34
C TYR A 535 15.27 15.04 15.82
N GLU A 536 15.57 16.08 16.59
CA GLU A 536 16.60 17.09 16.27
C GLU A 536 17.98 16.43 16.07
N GLY A 537 18.40 15.54 16.96
CA GLY A 537 19.66 14.81 16.80
C GLY A 537 19.68 13.90 15.57
N LEU A 538 18.56 13.27 15.24
CA LEU A 538 18.45 12.45 14.02
C LEU A 538 18.48 13.31 12.75
N VAL A 539 17.82 14.47 12.77
CA VAL A 539 17.90 15.47 11.71
C VAL A 539 19.33 15.99 11.54
N PHE A 540 20.07 16.23 12.63
CA PHE A 540 21.48 16.58 12.56
C PHE A 540 22.29 15.51 11.80
N LEU A 541 22.10 14.22 12.13
CA LEU A 541 22.74 13.12 11.38
C LEU A 541 22.38 13.16 9.90
N ARG A 542 21.09 13.36 9.57
CA ARG A 542 20.62 13.44 8.18
C ARG A 542 21.30 14.56 7.40
N ASP A 543 21.45 15.73 8.01
CA ASP A 543 21.86 16.94 7.29
C ASP A 543 23.39 17.17 7.30
N HIS A 544 24.14 16.53 8.21
CA HIS A 544 25.57 16.80 8.43
C HIS A 544 26.49 15.57 8.33
N THR A 545 26.00 14.45 7.80
CA THR A 545 26.81 13.25 7.56
C THR A 545 26.71 12.79 6.12
N GLU A 546 27.72 12.05 5.64
CA GLU A 546 27.65 11.41 4.32
C GLU A 546 26.49 10.43 4.25
N LYS A 547 25.88 10.27 3.07
CA LYS A 547 24.67 9.45 2.90
C LYS A 547 24.89 7.98 3.23
N ASP A 548 26.08 7.49 2.96
CA ASP A 548 26.52 6.11 3.20
C ASP A 548 27.04 5.86 4.63
N ALA A 549 27.08 6.90 5.47
CA ALA A 549 27.57 6.79 6.85
C ALA A 549 26.82 5.71 7.65
N VAL A 550 27.59 4.90 8.38
CA VAL A 550 27.09 3.86 9.28
C VAL A 550 27.10 4.37 10.71
N ILE A 551 25.90 4.37 11.32
CA ILE A 551 25.72 4.87 12.68
C ILE A 551 25.65 3.69 13.65
N ALA A 552 26.50 3.72 14.68
CA ALA A 552 26.39 2.83 15.83
C ALA A 552 25.36 3.38 16.82
N ALA A 553 24.40 2.53 17.17
CA ALA A 553 23.35 2.82 18.11
C ALA A 553 23.01 1.58 18.94
N ARG A 554 22.46 1.78 20.13
CA ARG A 554 22.21 0.69 21.10
C ARG A 554 20.75 0.53 21.51
N ARG A 555 19.81 1.02 20.69
CA ARG A 555 18.37 0.89 20.95
C ARG A 555 17.73 0.02 19.88
N ALA A 556 17.20 -1.12 20.30
CA ALA A 556 16.51 -2.06 19.40
C ALA A 556 15.08 -2.40 19.83
N PHE A 557 14.76 -2.24 21.12
CA PHE A 557 13.50 -2.69 21.72
C PHE A 557 12.55 -1.52 21.96
N LEU A 558 11.35 -1.61 21.37
CA LEU A 558 10.32 -0.56 21.48
C LEU A 558 9.49 -0.71 22.76
N LEU A 559 8.70 -1.78 22.87
CA LEU A 559 7.71 -1.95 23.95
C LEU A 559 8.20 -2.83 25.09
N THR A 560 8.76 -3.98 24.75
CA THR A 560 9.16 -5.03 25.69
C THR A 560 10.55 -5.57 25.31
N PRO A 561 11.29 -6.19 26.25
CA PRO A 561 12.64 -6.72 26.00
C PRO A 561 12.74 -7.81 24.92
N ASP A 562 11.63 -8.40 24.50
CA ASP A 562 11.51 -9.42 23.46
C ASP A 562 11.00 -8.85 22.11
N ASN A 563 10.73 -7.54 22.06
CA ASN A 563 10.16 -6.87 20.89
C ASN A 563 11.18 -5.94 20.22
N ALA A 564 12.11 -6.53 19.47
CA ALA A 564 13.17 -5.84 18.73
C ALA A 564 12.64 -5.17 17.44
N ARG A 565 11.71 -4.22 17.58
CA ARG A 565 11.08 -3.45 16.49
C ARG A 565 11.16 -1.93 16.69
N PHE A 566 12.29 -1.45 17.20
CA PHE A 566 12.61 -0.03 17.22
C PHE A 566 13.32 0.37 15.91
N PHE A 567 12.78 1.36 15.20
CA PHE A 567 13.26 1.75 13.87
C PHE A 567 13.43 3.26 13.67
N TYR A 568 13.45 4.05 14.76
CA TYR A 568 13.44 5.51 14.62
C TYR A 568 14.77 6.05 14.11
N TYR A 569 15.90 5.42 14.48
CA TYR A 569 17.19 5.98 14.11
C TYR A 569 17.38 5.91 12.60
N SER A 570 17.18 4.76 11.95
CA SER A 570 17.27 4.68 10.48
C SER A 570 16.23 5.54 9.78
N ALA A 571 14.99 5.58 10.31
CA ALA A 571 13.89 6.31 9.69
C ALA A 571 14.15 7.80 9.59
N PHE A 572 14.57 8.44 10.68
CA PHE A 572 14.62 9.90 10.77
C PHE A 572 16.03 10.48 10.63
N SER A 573 17.08 9.67 10.78
CA SER A 573 18.42 10.08 10.32
C SER A 573 18.62 9.86 8.83
N GLU A 574 17.79 9.03 8.20
CA GLU A 574 17.96 8.61 6.80
C GLU A 574 19.38 8.04 6.55
N ARG A 575 19.94 7.38 7.57
CA ARG A 575 21.23 6.69 7.54
C ARG A 575 21.08 5.23 7.92
N ARG A 576 22.07 4.45 7.52
CA ARG A 576 22.13 3.03 7.90
C ARG A 576 22.60 2.94 9.34
N ILE A 577 21.89 2.15 10.12
CA ILE A 577 22.28 1.81 11.49
C ILE A 577 22.98 0.47 11.45
N LEU A 578 24.09 0.35 12.17
CA LEU A 578 24.85 -0.90 12.25
C LEU A 578 23.94 -2.07 12.65
N VAL A 579 23.11 -1.82 13.66
CA VAL A 579 21.97 -2.66 14.03
C VAL A 579 20.92 -1.85 14.79
N GLU A 580 19.67 -1.91 14.33
CA GLU A 580 18.47 -1.64 15.11
C GLU A 580 17.38 -2.63 14.68
N GLY A 581 16.17 -2.54 15.23
CA GLY A 581 15.16 -3.61 15.22
C GLY A 581 15.24 -4.64 14.07
N TRP A 582 15.43 -5.90 14.43
CA TRP A 582 15.65 -7.00 13.47
C TRP A 582 14.54 -8.03 13.44
N GLN A 583 13.53 -7.90 14.32
CA GLN A 583 12.59 -8.99 14.56
C GLN A 583 11.82 -9.41 13.30
N TYR A 584 11.65 -8.53 12.30
CA TYR A 584 10.96 -8.86 11.04
C TYR A 584 11.82 -9.62 10.02
N MET A 585 13.13 -9.71 10.23
CA MET A 585 14.08 -10.32 9.30
C MET A 585 14.01 -11.87 9.37
N SER A 586 14.68 -12.55 8.43
CA SER A 586 14.84 -14.01 8.50
C SER A 586 15.60 -14.44 9.76
N LEU A 587 15.40 -15.68 10.23
CA LEU A 587 16.08 -16.19 11.42
C LEU A 587 17.61 -16.07 11.33
N GLU A 588 18.18 -16.28 10.14
CA GLU A 588 19.62 -16.11 9.90
C GLU A 588 20.08 -14.66 10.13
N ARG A 589 19.35 -13.69 9.57
CA ARG A 589 19.64 -12.26 9.78
C ARG A 589 19.40 -11.83 11.22
N GLN A 590 18.41 -12.40 11.90
CA GLN A 590 18.16 -12.14 13.32
C GLN A 590 19.37 -12.56 14.17
N LYS A 591 19.99 -13.73 13.90
CA LYS A 591 21.20 -14.17 14.61
C LYS A 591 22.37 -13.19 14.43
N GLU A 592 22.59 -12.71 13.21
CA GLU A 592 23.64 -11.71 12.96
C GLU A 592 23.32 -10.37 13.64
N ALA A 593 22.06 -9.93 13.59
CA ALA A 593 21.65 -8.71 14.29
C ALA A 593 21.84 -8.82 15.81
N GLU A 594 21.51 -9.96 16.42
CA GLU A 594 21.74 -10.22 17.84
C GLU A 594 23.22 -10.16 18.20
N LYS A 595 24.10 -10.73 17.36
CA LYS A 595 25.55 -10.64 17.53
C LYS A 595 26.05 -9.19 17.46
N ARG A 596 25.62 -8.41 16.46
CA ARG A 596 25.97 -6.98 16.37
C ARG A 596 25.41 -6.18 17.54
N TYR A 597 24.23 -6.51 18.03
CA TYR A 597 23.63 -5.83 19.16
C TYR A 597 24.35 -6.15 20.48
N ALA A 598 24.89 -7.36 20.62
CA ALA A 598 25.79 -7.71 21.72
C ALA A 598 27.09 -6.87 21.66
N ASP A 599 27.69 -6.71 20.48
CA ASP A 599 28.85 -5.84 20.27
C ASP A 599 28.53 -4.37 20.58
N MET A 600 27.36 -3.85 20.17
CA MET A 600 26.91 -2.49 20.54
C MET A 600 26.68 -2.36 22.04
N THR A 601 26.16 -3.40 22.69
CA THR A 601 26.00 -3.40 24.14
C THR A 601 27.36 -3.35 24.84
N LEU A 602 28.35 -4.10 24.36
CA LEU A 602 29.71 -4.06 24.87
C LEU A 602 30.37 -2.69 24.64
N LEU A 603 30.24 -2.11 23.45
CA LEU A 603 30.78 -0.79 23.11
C LEU A 603 30.29 0.31 24.06
N TYR A 604 29.00 0.32 24.40
CA TYR A 604 28.43 1.34 25.29
C TYR A 604 28.76 1.11 26.77
N PHE A 605 29.20 -0.09 27.17
CA PHE A 605 29.49 -0.43 28.56
C PHE A 605 30.97 -0.62 28.88
N THR A 606 31.82 -0.85 27.88
CA THR A 606 33.25 -1.02 28.10
C THR A 606 33.89 0.27 28.64
N ARG A 607 34.86 0.11 29.53
CA ARG A 607 35.79 1.17 29.93
C ARG A 607 37.12 1.08 29.19
N ASP A 608 37.37 -0.05 28.52
CA ASP A 608 38.59 -0.29 27.74
C ASP A 608 38.46 0.30 26.34
N GLU A 609 39.32 1.28 26.05
CA GLU A 609 39.36 1.97 24.76
C GLU A 609 39.81 1.06 23.62
N LYS A 610 40.67 0.07 23.88
CA LYS A 610 41.11 -0.88 22.84
C LYS A 610 39.95 -1.74 22.37
N THR A 611 39.12 -2.22 23.30
CA THR A 611 37.88 -2.94 22.96
C THR A 611 36.91 -2.06 22.18
N ALA A 612 36.73 -0.79 22.59
CA ALA A 612 35.85 0.15 21.88
C ALA A 612 36.35 0.40 20.45
N ALA A 613 37.62 0.75 20.27
CA ALA A 613 38.25 0.96 18.97
C ALA A 613 38.13 -0.28 18.08
N ARG A 614 38.39 -1.48 18.62
CA ARG A 614 38.26 -2.75 17.87
C ARG A 614 36.84 -2.94 17.33
N ILE A 615 35.80 -2.66 18.11
CA ILE A 615 34.40 -2.79 17.66
C ILE A 615 34.07 -1.74 16.59
N ILE A 616 34.51 -0.50 16.80
CA ILE A 616 34.32 0.60 15.85
C ILE A 616 34.97 0.28 14.51
N HIS A 617 36.24 -0.15 14.50
CA HIS A 617 36.96 -0.51 13.27
C HIS A 617 36.41 -1.79 12.63
N LYS A 618 36.00 -2.79 13.42
CA LYS A 618 35.44 -4.06 12.91
C LYS A 618 34.23 -3.83 12.00
N TYR A 619 33.42 -2.81 12.28
CA TYR A 619 32.19 -2.53 11.56
C TYR A 619 32.24 -1.24 10.72
N ASP A 620 33.41 -0.60 10.62
CA ASP A 620 33.62 0.68 9.95
C ASP A 620 32.57 1.73 10.36
N VAL A 621 32.40 1.91 11.67
CA VAL A 621 31.43 2.88 12.22
C VAL A 621 31.94 4.31 11.98
N ASP A 622 31.09 5.16 11.40
CA ASP A 622 31.42 6.57 11.15
C ASP A 622 30.97 7.48 12.29
N TYR A 623 29.83 7.17 12.92
CA TYR A 623 29.25 7.97 14.00
C TYR A 623 28.62 7.10 15.09
N LEU A 624 28.59 7.62 16.32
CA LEU A 624 27.88 7.03 17.45
C LEU A 624 26.81 8.00 17.94
N ILE A 625 25.63 7.47 18.27
CA ILE A 625 24.54 8.23 18.90
C ILE A 625 24.27 7.75 20.33
N VAL A 626 24.27 8.67 21.29
CA VAL A 626 23.95 8.37 22.70
C VAL A 626 22.60 8.98 23.05
N ASP A 627 21.61 8.13 23.33
CA ASP A 627 20.27 8.53 23.77
C ASP A 627 20.24 8.67 25.31
N LYS A 628 20.41 9.91 25.79
CA LYS A 628 20.46 10.25 27.22
C LYS A 628 19.12 9.97 27.91
N LYS A 629 18.00 10.16 27.21
CA LYS A 629 16.65 9.87 27.75
C LYS A 629 16.47 8.37 27.99
N ALA A 630 17.05 7.53 27.14
CA ALA A 630 17.15 6.09 27.35
C ALA A 630 18.25 5.67 28.36
N ARG A 631 18.80 6.62 29.14
CA ARG A 631 19.88 6.42 30.13
C ARG A 631 21.15 5.80 29.54
N GLN A 632 21.41 6.04 28.26
CA GLN A 632 22.64 5.60 27.62
C GLN A 632 23.79 6.56 27.94
N ARG A 633 24.99 6.01 28.04
CA ARG A 633 26.26 6.75 28.15
C ARG A 633 27.39 5.88 27.62
N LEU A 634 28.43 6.50 27.09
CA LEU A 634 29.71 5.82 26.86
C LEU A 634 30.48 5.76 28.20
N ARG A 635 31.15 4.64 28.47
CA ARG A 635 31.92 4.44 29.72
C ARG A 635 33.44 4.54 29.53
N PHE A 636 33.91 4.65 28.30
CA PHE A 636 35.29 4.97 27.94
C PHE A 636 35.40 6.47 27.62
N LYS A 637 36.61 7.04 27.65
CA LYS A 637 36.81 8.49 27.46
C LYS A 637 36.71 8.89 25.98
N GLY A 638 37.25 8.05 25.10
CA GLY A 638 37.20 8.27 23.64
C GLY A 638 38.18 9.31 23.14
N GLU A 639 39.20 9.65 23.96
CA GLU A 639 40.26 10.59 23.59
C GLU A 639 41.02 10.07 22.36
N GLY A 640 41.09 10.87 21.30
CA GLY A 640 41.73 10.46 20.03
C GLY A 640 40.94 9.46 19.17
N LEU A 641 39.76 9.00 19.61
CA LEU A 641 38.90 8.08 18.86
C LEU A 641 37.59 8.74 18.42
N LEU A 642 37.04 9.65 19.23
CA LEU A 642 35.73 10.28 19.03
C LEU A 642 35.80 11.79 19.15
N VAL A 643 35.10 12.50 18.25
CA VAL A 643 34.86 13.94 18.35
C VAL A 643 33.37 14.18 18.55
N LYS A 644 33.00 14.83 19.65
CA LYS A 644 31.62 15.27 19.87
C LYS A 644 31.26 16.34 18.85
N CYS A 645 30.24 16.10 18.03
CA CYS A 645 29.84 17.01 16.95
C CYS A 645 28.44 17.62 17.16
N PHE A 646 27.60 17.00 18.00
CA PHE A 646 26.30 17.55 18.39
C PHE A 646 25.93 17.11 19.80
N GLU A 647 25.26 17.99 20.54
CA GLU A 647 24.67 17.69 21.84
C GLU A 647 23.46 18.59 22.10
N ASN A 648 22.34 18.00 22.51
CA ASN A 648 21.20 18.70 23.09
C ASN A 648 20.82 18.05 24.42
N SER A 649 19.64 18.34 24.98
CA SER A 649 19.22 17.78 26.27
C SER A 649 19.05 16.24 26.27
N GLU A 650 18.79 15.62 25.12
CA GLU A 650 18.41 14.20 25.04
C GLU A 650 19.40 13.32 24.27
N VAL A 651 20.24 13.90 23.41
CA VAL A 651 21.14 13.15 22.53
C VAL A 651 22.54 13.76 22.51
N VAL A 652 23.56 12.90 22.37
CA VAL A 652 24.93 13.30 22.03
C VAL A 652 25.39 12.49 20.82
N ILE A 653 26.03 13.14 19.85
CA ILE A 653 26.53 12.49 18.63
C ILE A 653 28.04 12.68 18.55
N PHE A 654 28.74 11.59 18.30
CA PHE A 654 30.19 11.55 18.13
C PHE A 654 30.52 11.11 16.71
N LYS A 655 31.46 11.81 16.07
CA LYS A 655 32.13 11.38 14.84
C LYS A 655 33.34 10.53 15.21
N VAL A 656 33.55 9.42 14.52
CA VAL A 656 34.74 8.58 14.67
C VAL A 656 35.92 9.22 13.94
N ILE A 657 37.08 9.26 14.59
CA ILE A 657 38.36 9.63 13.98
C ILE A 657 38.90 8.36 13.31
N LYS A 658 39.01 8.38 11.98
CA LYS A 658 39.55 7.25 11.20
C LYS A 658 41.06 7.26 11.16
#